data_AF-A0A0T6LZP7-F1
#
_entry.id   AF-A0A0T6LZP7-F1
#
_cell.length_a   1.000
_cell.length_b   1.000
_cell.length_c   1.000
_cell.angle_alpha   90.00
_cell.angle_beta   90.00
_cell.angle_gamma   90.00
#
_symmetry.space_group_name_H-M   'P 1'
#
loop_
_entity.id
_entity.type
_entity.pdbx_description
1 polymer ?
#
loop_
_entity_poly.entity_id
_entity_poly.type
_entity_poly.pdbx_seq_one_letter_code
_entity_poly.pdbx_strand_id
1 'polypeptide(L)'
;MITARAAATFEPVGRSVATARAFVRDTLQGWGFSDIVDDAVVLTSELVTNAVVHAGTTADVRCLRHHTGVRIEVADRYPERELPLRDGIVGRGAGPDREGGRGLLLCAALAARWGVEYTPTHKQVWFHLELPERPAGTRLAGPVLPTGALPATDEPVRVAVVQVDRGGVISSWNEDARVLFGHRAEEVVGKPLADLAAWPQTPGTGIGFAEALALSRWEGSYGIRGAGGRVLPVYGSHLRVRDSSGEPSSVCLLVRDTERAVLQTPARGTTPGAVTGPAGTDTAAARTGDPWSSRRTADPFEVFIGTPTPDDLDGLLQRTVERARDMLDGDAAYLLLATDDETELEVRASTGLPSARQRFARVPVEAGTSRYGSARMPAVHDDLTVAPGAVPLLAGTGMRSVVTVPLKVEGRLTGSLGVAAEAPHRYGNEEALRLQFAADRIALAVESARLNELERLRRGSLSFLVEASDLLAGTLERDQTLALMAQMTVPTLASWCAIYTIADERSEPYLAFVLHEDEDRIDGLRALLERVDPPSAERSARQWTAPADAAHAAALRASLRSLGLGEAGRPATGPGTALATAAAVGGETVVLPLIARDRVIGLLALGKPTDERFRQEIVELGEDLSRRAALALDNARLYSERTAISQSLQRSLLPPELPHIPGVEVEVVYRAAGEGNEVGGDFYDLFPIREGCWGFAIGDVCGTGPEAAAVTGLARHALRLLAREGFGAPAVLERLNAAILDEGARSRFLTLLYGEMWPQPDGSTVLKAVCAGHPLPLLLRPDGTVQPAADPQPLLGVIEELELAEQTIELAPGDVLLCVTDGVTERREDSRMLGDDGLAEVLAQCTGLTAGAVASRVQRAVENFASDAPSDDMAILAMRIPQPD
;
A
#
# COMPACT_ATOMS: atom_id res chain seq x y z
N MET A 1 -42.04 37.84 19.60
CA MET A 1 -42.79 36.93 20.49
C MET A 1 -42.02 35.62 20.64
N ILE A 2 -41.99 35.04 21.84
CA ILE A 2 -41.47 33.68 22.06
C ILE A 2 -42.61 32.72 21.77
N THR A 3 -42.37 31.70 20.94
CA THR A 3 -43.42 30.74 20.52
C THR A 3 -43.29 29.38 21.17
N ALA A 4 -42.15 29.07 21.81
CA ALA A 4 -41.91 27.88 22.63
C ALA A 4 -40.67 28.07 23.52
N ARG A 5 -40.61 27.40 24.67
CA ARG A 5 -39.48 27.43 25.62
C ARG A 5 -39.25 26.07 26.27
N ALA A 6 -37.99 25.67 26.41
CA ALA A 6 -37.56 24.51 27.19
C ALA A 6 -36.40 24.89 28.12
N ALA A 7 -36.31 24.31 29.31
CA ALA A 7 -35.23 24.57 30.26
C ALA A 7 -34.82 23.30 31.03
N ALA A 8 -33.54 23.18 31.36
CA ALA A 8 -33.00 22.13 32.21
C ALA A 8 -31.81 22.66 33.03
N THR A 9 -31.68 22.19 34.27
CA THR A 9 -30.55 22.49 35.15
C THR A 9 -29.64 21.28 35.24
N PHE A 10 -28.33 21.51 35.13
CA PHE A 10 -27.32 20.46 35.15
C PHE A 10 -26.32 20.69 36.30
N GLU A 11 -26.00 19.61 37.01
CA GLU A 11 -25.07 19.59 38.13
C GLU A 11 -23.62 19.88 37.69
N PRO A 12 -22.74 20.39 38.57
CA PRO A 12 -21.34 20.71 38.29
C PRO A 12 -20.44 19.46 38.17
N VAL A 13 -20.80 18.52 37.29
CA VAL A 13 -20.06 17.29 37.02
C VAL A 13 -19.84 17.12 35.52
N GLY A 14 -18.65 16.68 35.08
CA GLY A 14 -18.29 16.63 33.65
C GLY A 14 -19.26 15.87 32.74
N ARG A 15 -20.00 14.88 33.27
CA ARG A 15 -21.05 14.15 32.52
C ARG A 15 -22.23 15.03 32.10
N SER A 16 -22.51 16.11 32.84
CA SER A 16 -23.59 17.06 32.59
C SER A 16 -23.48 17.75 31.23
N VAL A 17 -22.26 17.88 30.68
CA VAL A 17 -22.05 18.45 29.35
C VAL A 17 -22.68 17.56 28.28
N ALA A 18 -22.54 16.23 28.40
CA ALA A 18 -23.14 15.29 27.46
C ALA A 18 -24.67 15.29 27.55
N THR A 19 -25.22 15.37 28.75
CA THR A 19 -26.66 15.45 28.99
C THR A 19 -27.25 16.78 28.47
N ALA A 20 -26.53 17.89 28.61
CA ALA A 20 -26.94 19.19 28.08
C ALA A 20 -26.93 19.21 26.54
N ARG A 21 -25.95 18.56 25.90
CA ARG A 21 -25.94 18.37 24.44
C ARG A 21 -27.15 17.56 23.96
N ALA A 22 -27.48 16.47 24.66
CA ALA A 22 -28.65 15.65 24.32
C ALA A 22 -29.94 16.46 24.47
N PHE A 23 -30.09 17.20 25.57
CA PHE A 23 -31.25 18.07 25.81
C PHE A 23 -31.47 19.11 24.71
N VAL A 24 -30.42 19.83 24.27
CA VAL A 24 -30.54 20.84 23.19
C VAL A 24 -30.83 20.16 21.85
N ARG A 25 -30.16 19.03 21.55
CA ARG A 25 -30.38 18.24 20.33
C ARG A 25 -31.84 17.81 20.22
N ASP A 26 -32.37 17.18 21.26
CA ASP A 26 -33.74 16.65 21.26
C ASP A 26 -34.77 17.79 21.23
N THR A 27 -34.51 18.90 21.93
CA THR A 27 -35.40 20.08 21.92
C THR A 27 -35.51 20.71 20.53
N LEU A 28 -34.38 20.91 19.82
CA LEU A 28 -34.37 21.51 18.49
C LEU A 28 -34.93 20.56 17.42
N GLN A 29 -34.64 19.27 17.53
CA GLN A 29 -35.25 18.25 16.68
C GLN A 29 -36.76 18.17 16.90
N GLY A 30 -37.21 18.24 18.16
CA GLY A 30 -38.61 18.36 18.55
C GLY A 30 -39.26 19.70 18.15
N TRP A 31 -38.51 20.67 17.62
CA TRP A 31 -39.06 21.88 16.99
C TRP A 31 -38.96 21.87 15.47
N GLY A 32 -38.40 20.81 14.87
CA GLY A 32 -38.22 20.68 13.43
C GLY A 32 -37.04 21.48 12.86
N PHE A 33 -36.06 21.85 13.69
CA PHE A 33 -34.91 22.67 13.31
C PHE A 33 -33.60 21.87 13.24
N SER A 34 -33.61 20.76 12.50
CA SER A 34 -32.45 19.87 12.31
C SER A 34 -31.19 20.57 11.79
N ASP A 35 -31.39 21.62 11.00
CA ASP A 35 -30.33 22.29 10.23
C ASP A 35 -29.38 23.11 11.11
N ILE A 36 -29.80 23.44 12.34
CA ILE A 36 -29.02 24.23 13.30
C ILE A 36 -28.62 23.41 14.54
N VAL A 37 -28.94 22.10 14.57
CA VAL A 37 -28.72 21.23 15.73
C VAL A 37 -27.25 21.09 16.05
N ASP A 38 -26.41 20.84 15.06
CA ASP A 38 -24.99 20.55 15.32
C ASP A 38 -24.26 21.82 15.78
N ASP A 39 -24.54 22.98 15.18
CA ASP A 39 -24.03 24.28 15.64
C ASP A 39 -24.51 24.59 17.06
N ALA A 40 -25.80 24.38 17.35
CA ALA A 40 -26.35 24.57 18.69
C ALA A 40 -25.73 23.63 19.73
N VAL A 41 -25.48 22.38 19.37
CA VAL A 41 -24.88 21.37 20.26
C VAL A 41 -23.42 21.67 20.55
N VAL A 42 -22.65 22.10 19.55
CA VAL A 42 -21.26 22.54 19.72
C VAL A 42 -21.20 23.75 20.64
N LEU A 43 -21.96 24.80 20.34
CA LEU A 43 -22.01 26.02 21.15
C LEU A 43 -22.48 25.74 22.60
N THR A 44 -23.49 24.90 22.76
CA THR A 44 -23.96 24.47 24.08
C THR A 44 -22.89 23.67 24.83
N SER A 45 -22.17 22.78 24.15
CA SER A 45 -21.08 22.00 24.75
C SER A 45 -20.02 22.91 25.34
N GLU A 46 -19.61 23.93 24.59
CA GLU A 46 -18.60 24.89 25.03
C GLU A 46 -19.08 25.76 26.19
N LEU A 47 -20.32 26.27 26.12
CA LEU A 47 -20.87 27.13 27.17
C LEU A 47 -21.14 26.37 28.48
N VAL A 48 -21.64 25.15 28.38
CA VAL A 48 -21.90 24.30 29.56
C VAL A 48 -20.60 23.77 30.14
N THR A 49 -19.58 23.45 29.33
CA THR A 49 -18.24 23.09 29.82
C THR A 49 -17.63 24.25 30.62
N ASN A 50 -17.81 25.49 30.15
CA ASN A 50 -17.36 26.68 30.88
C ASN A 50 -18.05 26.85 32.23
N ALA A 51 -19.35 26.60 32.34
CA ALA A 51 -20.07 26.66 33.61
C ALA A 51 -19.72 25.49 34.54
N VAL A 52 -19.72 24.26 34.03
CA VAL A 52 -19.61 23.03 34.83
C VAL A 52 -18.18 22.68 35.20
N VAL A 53 -17.24 22.75 34.24
CA VAL A 53 -15.86 22.29 34.43
C VAL A 53 -14.96 23.42 34.91
N HIS A 54 -15.15 24.63 34.37
CA HIS A 54 -14.27 25.77 34.69
C HIS A 54 -14.78 26.64 35.84
N ALA A 55 -16.11 26.81 35.99
CA ALA A 55 -16.68 27.55 37.12
C ALA A 55 -17.12 26.63 38.29
N GLY A 56 -17.35 25.34 38.03
CA GLY A 56 -17.70 24.37 39.08
C GLY A 56 -19.12 24.56 39.65
N THR A 57 -19.99 25.22 38.90
CA THR A 57 -21.35 25.61 39.33
C THR A 57 -22.43 24.89 38.54
N THR A 58 -23.66 24.93 39.05
CA THR A 58 -24.82 24.41 38.32
C THR A 58 -25.06 25.24 37.07
N ALA A 59 -25.33 24.56 35.94
CA ALA A 59 -25.60 25.19 34.65
C ALA A 59 -27.09 25.12 34.32
N ASP A 60 -27.74 26.27 34.22
CA ASP A 60 -29.13 26.42 33.78
C ASP A 60 -29.16 26.66 32.26
N VAL A 61 -29.59 25.68 31.46
CA VAL A 61 -29.71 25.81 29.99
C VAL A 61 -31.16 26.06 29.59
N ARG A 62 -31.40 27.05 28.74
CA ARG A 62 -32.72 27.41 28.20
C ARG A 62 -32.69 27.50 26.69
N CYS A 63 -33.66 26.88 26.03
CA CYS A 63 -33.92 27.06 24.60
C CYS A 63 -35.18 27.91 24.43
N LEU A 64 -35.11 28.95 23.59
CA LEU A 64 -36.18 29.90 23.31
C LEU A 64 -36.43 29.98 21.81
N ARG A 65 -37.64 29.63 21.37
CA ARG A 65 -38.03 29.71 19.96
C ARG A 65 -38.58 31.09 19.63
N HIS A 66 -38.06 31.69 18.55
CA HIS A 66 -38.57 32.89 17.92
C HIS A 66 -39.07 32.62 16.50
N HIS A 67 -39.82 33.56 15.94
CA HIS A 67 -40.28 33.53 14.54
C HIS A 67 -39.16 33.46 13.48
N THR A 68 -37.95 33.93 13.80
CA THR A 68 -36.81 34.03 12.86
C THR A 68 -35.63 33.13 13.24
N GLY A 69 -35.73 32.32 14.30
CA GLY A 69 -34.60 31.57 14.82
C GLY A 69 -34.78 31.02 16.22
N VAL A 70 -33.69 30.50 16.80
CA VAL A 70 -33.65 29.96 18.15
C VAL A 70 -32.56 30.63 18.97
N ARG A 71 -32.91 31.05 20.20
CA ARG A 71 -31.97 31.58 21.20
C ARG A 71 -31.73 30.53 22.27
N ILE A 72 -30.46 30.20 22.53
CA ILE A 72 -30.06 29.30 23.61
C ILE A 72 -29.30 30.11 24.65
N GLU A 73 -29.64 29.90 25.91
CA GLU A 73 -29.08 30.62 27.06
C GLU A 73 -28.50 29.62 28.05
N VAL A 74 -27.28 29.88 28.53
CA VAL A 74 -26.61 29.09 29.57
C VAL A 74 -26.28 30.03 30.72
N ALA A 75 -26.92 29.82 31.86
CA ALA A 75 -26.69 30.59 33.07
C ALA A 75 -25.91 29.78 34.10
N ASP A 76 -24.92 30.43 34.69
CA ASP A 76 -24.07 29.95 35.78
C ASP A 76 -24.47 30.71 37.06
N ARG A 77 -24.75 29.97 38.15
CA ARG A 77 -25.04 30.54 39.48
C ARG A 77 -23.77 30.63 40.32
N TYR A 78 -23.29 31.85 40.50
CA TYR A 78 -22.05 32.18 41.21
C TYR A 78 -22.34 32.66 42.65
N PRO A 79 -21.82 32.02 43.72
CA PRO A 79 -21.69 32.67 45.01
C PRO A 79 -20.29 33.33 45.10
N GLU A 80 -20.26 34.64 45.31
CA GLU A 80 -19.08 35.41 45.76
C GLU A 80 -17.86 35.52 44.82
N ARG A 81 -17.90 36.46 43.86
CA ARG A 81 -16.68 37.16 43.38
C ARG A 81 -17.01 38.55 42.84
N GLU A 82 -16.23 39.55 43.24
CA GLU A 82 -16.38 40.96 42.84
C GLU A 82 -16.23 41.15 41.32
N LEU A 83 -17.13 41.95 40.75
CA LEU A 83 -17.11 42.40 39.35
C LEU A 83 -15.87 43.25 39.07
N PRO A 84 -15.10 43.01 37.98
CA PRO A 84 -14.18 44.02 37.47
C PRO A 84 -15.01 45.12 36.82
N LEU A 85 -14.93 46.31 37.42
CA LEU A 85 -15.45 47.56 36.85
C LEU A 85 -14.94 47.75 35.42
N ARG A 86 -15.83 48.22 34.55
CA ARG A 86 -15.54 48.70 33.20
C ARG A 86 -14.52 49.84 33.27
N ASP A 87 -13.34 49.64 32.70
CA ASP A 87 -12.56 50.73 32.12
C ASP A 87 -11.66 50.23 30.98
N GLY A 88 -11.73 50.94 29.84
CA GLY A 88 -10.66 51.02 28.83
C GLY A 88 -10.49 49.86 27.85
N ILE A 89 -11.17 49.93 26.70
CA ILE A 89 -10.60 49.43 25.45
C ILE A 89 -9.46 50.38 25.07
N VAL A 90 -8.19 49.91 25.03
CA VAL A 90 -7.20 50.13 23.95
C VAL A 90 -5.92 49.29 24.23
N GLY A 91 -5.63 48.33 23.34
CA GLY A 91 -4.28 47.94 22.88
C GLY A 91 -3.27 47.34 23.87
N ARG A 92 -3.07 46.01 23.79
CA ARG A 92 -1.76 45.32 23.67
C ARG A 92 -1.97 43.79 23.58
N GLY A 93 -1.22 43.16 22.69
CA GLY A 93 -1.35 41.73 22.35
C GLY A 93 -1.18 40.80 23.54
N ALA A 94 -2.00 39.75 23.58
CA ALA A 94 -1.89 38.62 24.50
C ALA A 94 -1.96 37.32 23.67
N GLY A 95 -0.95 36.45 23.84
CA GLY A 95 -0.72 35.25 23.02
C GLY A 95 -1.73 34.11 23.21
N PRO A 96 -1.57 33.00 22.46
CA PRO A 96 -2.57 31.95 22.26
C PRO A 96 -2.88 31.04 23.47
N ASP A 97 -2.17 31.21 24.59
CA ASP A 97 -2.17 30.26 25.72
C ASP A 97 -2.92 30.78 26.97
N ARG A 98 -4.06 31.45 26.80
CA ARG A 98 -5.02 31.66 27.89
C ARG A 98 -6.31 30.89 27.61
N GLU A 99 -6.51 29.79 28.34
CA GLU A 99 -7.60 28.81 28.21
C GLU A 99 -9.02 29.35 28.48
N GLY A 100 -9.22 30.63 28.80
CA GLY A 100 -10.51 31.20 29.22
C GLY A 100 -11.39 31.86 28.15
N GLY A 101 -11.03 31.83 26.85
CA GLY A 101 -11.68 32.65 25.82
C GLY A 101 -12.26 31.94 24.58
N ARG A 102 -12.06 30.62 24.42
CA ARG A 102 -12.41 29.91 23.16
C ARG A 102 -13.91 29.76 22.92
N GLY A 103 -14.70 29.57 23.98
CA GLY A 103 -16.16 29.39 23.84
C GLY A 103 -16.90 30.61 23.26
N LEU A 104 -16.42 31.82 23.53
CA LEU A 104 -17.00 33.06 22.98
C LEU A 104 -16.56 33.31 21.53
N LEU A 105 -15.37 32.84 21.13
CA LEU A 105 -14.92 32.86 19.74
C LEU A 105 -15.75 31.92 18.86
N LEU A 106 -16.13 30.75 19.39
CA LEU A 106 -17.07 29.83 18.75
C LEU A 106 -18.46 30.45 18.61
N CYS A 107 -18.97 31.13 19.65
CA CYS A 107 -20.24 31.88 19.56
C CYS A 107 -20.17 33.00 18.50
N ALA A 108 -19.04 33.69 18.37
CA ALA A 108 -18.83 34.72 17.36
C ALA A 108 -18.72 34.17 15.93
N ALA A 109 -18.28 32.92 15.77
CA ALA A 109 -18.11 32.26 14.48
C ALA A 109 -19.40 31.58 13.97
N LEU A 110 -20.19 31.02 14.88
CA LEU A 110 -21.33 30.14 14.53
C LEU A 110 -22.71 30.76 14.79
N ALA A 111 -22.82 31.79 15.64
CA ALA A 111 -24.10 32.40 15.97
C ALA A 111 -24.32 33.73 15.23
N ALA A 112 -25.56 33.97 14.77
CA ALA A 112 -25.95 35.23 14.15
C ALA A 112 -25.81 36.40 15.13
N ARG A 113 -26.13 36.17 16.41
CA ARG A 113 -25.92 37.11 17.52
C ARG A 113 -25.61 36.33 18.77
N TRP A 114 -24.79 36.88 19.65
CA TRP A 114 -24.56 36.32 20.97
C TRP A 114 -24.30 37.45 21.96
N GLY A 115 -24.44 37.16 23.24
CA GLY A 115 -24.24 38.14 24.28
C GLY A 115 -23.98 37.50 25.65
N VAL A 116 -23.49 38.32 26.56
CA VAL A 116 -23.32 37.95 27.96
C VAL A 116 -24.08 38.96 28.81
N GLU A 117 -25.00 38.45 29.60
CA GLU A 117 -25.78 39.23 30.57
C GLU A 117 -25.28 38.89 31.97
N TYR A 118 -24.93 39.93 32.72
CA TYR A 118 -24.50 39.81 34.11
C TYR A 118 -25.60 40.32 35.01
N THR A 119 -25.97 39.51 36.00
CA THR A 119 -26.82 39.92 37.12
C THR A 119 -26.06 39.70 38.43
N PRO A 120 -26.49 40.31 39.56
CA PRO A 120 -25.78 40.18 40.83
C PRO A 120 -25.61 38.74 41.33
N THR A 121 -26.42 37.80 40.84
CA THR A 121 -26.48 36.42 41.32
C THR A 121 -26.22 35.36 40.24
N HIS A 122 -26.07 35.75 38.96
CA HIS A 122 -25.84 34.82 37.86
C HIS A 122 -25.19 35.49 36.64
N LYS A 123 -24.34 34.73 35.95
CA LYS A 123 -23.80 35.08 34.62
C LYS A 123 -24.54 34.26 33.57
N GLN A 124 -25.18 34.91 32.61
CA GLN A 124 -25.90 34.25 31.52
C GLN A 124 -25.19 34.54 30.19
N VAL A 125 -24.78 33.49 29.49
CA VAL A 125 -24.26 33.58 28.11
C VAL A 125 -25.33 33.06 27.16
N TRP A 126 -25.66 33.81 26.12
CA TRP A 126 -26.67 33.42 25.16
C TRP A 126 -26.19 33.57 23.72
N PHE A 127 -26.72 32.75 22.82
CA PHE A 127 -26.48 32.83 21.40
C PHE A 127 -27.78 32.59 20.61
N HIS A 128 -27.87 33.18 19.42
CA HIS A 128 -29.02 33.13 18.53
C HIS A 128 -28.60 32.57 17.17
N LEU A 129 -29.30 31.53 16.73
CA LEU A 129 -29.14 30.91 15.41
C LEU A 129 -30.33 31.30 14.54
N GLU A 130 -30.06 31.85 13.35
CA GLU A 130 -31.08 32.14 12.33
C GLU A 130 -31.40 30.88 11.52
N LEU A 131 -32.62 30.80 11.00
CA LEU A 131 -33.01 29.72 10.09
C LEU A 131 -32.55 30.07 8.66
N PRO A 132 -31.89 29.16 7.92
CA PRO A 132 -31.43 29.45 6.56
C PRO A 132 -32.60 29.67 5.59
N GLU A 133 -32.44 30.62 4.66
CA GLU A 133 -33.39 30.83 3.55
C GLU A 133 -33.36 29.62 2.59
N ARG A 134 -34.53 28.98 2.40
CA ARG A 134 -34.64 27.78 1.54
C ARG A 134 -35.08 28.17 0.11
N PRO A 135 -34.43 27.67 -0.95
CA PRO A 135 -34.89 27.85 -2.33
C PRO A 135 -36.31 27.28 -2.49
N ALA A 136 -37.19 27.99 -3.18
CA ALA A 136 -38.54 27.54 -3.45
C ALA A 136 -38.53 26.15 -4.14
N GLY A 137 -39.26 25.17 -3.58
CA GLY A 137 -39.41 23.83 -4.17
C GLY A 137 -38.41 22.76 -3.71
N THR A 138 -37.44 23.08 -2.83
CA THR A 138 -36.57 22.06 -2.18
C THR A 138 -37.07 21.76 -0.78
N ARG A 139 -37.33 20.48 -0.47
CA ARG A 139 -37.73 20.04 0.88
C ARG A 139 -36.68 19.10 1.47
N LEU A 140 -36.23 19.41 2.67
CA LEU A 140 -35.50 18.47 3.53
C LEU A 140 -36.54 17.59 4.24
N ALA A 141 -36.51 16.27 4.03
CA ALA A 141 -37.46 15.38 4.66
C ALA A 141 -37.03 15.09 6.11
N GLY A 142 -37.32 16.02 7.02
CA GLY A 142 -37.27 15.84 8.47
C GLY A 142 -38.67 15.60 9.06
N PRO A 143 -38.81 15.05 10.28
CA PRO A 143 -40.09 14.93 10.94
C PRO A 143 -40.68 16.33 11.21
N VAL A 144 -41.76 16.69 10.54
CA VAL A 144 -42.49 17.94 10.77
C VAL A 144 -43.55 17.69 11.83
N LEU A 145 -43.45 18.36 12.98
CA LEU A 145 -44.50 18.33 14.00
C LEU A 145 -45.70 19.20 13.56
N PRO A 146 -46.96 18.73 13.73
CA PRO A 146 -48.13 19.54 13.46
C PRO A 146 -48.14 20.76 14.37
N THR A 147 -48.30 21.95 13.80
CA THR A 147 -48.25 23.24 14.54
C THR A 147 -49.28 23.35 15.67
N GLY A 148 -50.33 22.51 15.66
CA GLY A 148 -51.36 22.43 16.70
C GLY A 148 -51.07 21.49 17.88
N ALA A 149 -49.92 20.81 17.91
CA ALA A 149 -49.55 19.87 18.98
C ALA A 149 -48.61 20.47 20.05
N LEU A 150 -48.23 21.75 19.91
CA LEU A 150 -47.46 22.47 20.92
C LEU A 150 -48.40 23.29 21.82
N PRO A 151 -48.15 23.36 23.14
CA PRO A 151 -49.04 24.06 24.06
C PRO A 151 -49.11 25.57 23.77
N ALA A 152 -50.33 26.13 23.80
CA ALA A 152 -50.62 27.52 23.45
C ALA A 152 -50.50 28.51 24.62
N THR A 153 -49.82 28.13 25.71
CA THR A 153 -49.77 28.92 26.97
C THR A 153 -48.37 29.44 27.26
N ASP A 154 -48.28 30.69 27.76
CA ASP A 154 -47.04 31.35 28.23
C ASP A 154 -46.45 30.76 29.54
N GLU A 155 -47.07 29.72 30.11
CA GLU A 155 -46.53 29.05 31.30
C GLU A 155 -45.29 28.20 30.93
N PRO A 156 -44.23 28.23 31.77
CA PRO A 156 -43.02 27.47 31.51
C PRO A 156 -43.32 25.96 31.58
N VAL A 157 -43.02 25.25 30.49
CA VAL A 157 -43.01 23.78 30.50
C VAL A 157 -41.95 23.33 31.51
N ARG A 158 -42.37 22.52 32.48
CA ARG A 158 -41.50 21.99 33.54
C ARG A 158 -41.08 20.58 33.18
N VAL A 159 -39.77 20.32 33.18
CA VAL A 159 -39.22 19.00 32.92
C VAL A 159 -38.61 18.46 34.21
N ALA A 160 -39.28 17.49 34.80
CA ALA A 160 -38.75 16.77 35.95
C ALA A 160 -37.60 15.87 35.49
N VAL A 161 -36.43 16.04 36.10
CA VAL A 161 -35.23 15.24 35.84
C VAL A 161 -34.95 14.42 37.08
N VAL A 162 -34.98 13.11 36.93
CA VAL A 162 -34.77 12.14 38.01
C VAL A 162 -33.63 11.22 37.61
N GLN A 163 -32.58 11.14 38.42
CA GLN A 163 -31.50 10.17 38.21
C GLN A 163 -31.77 8.95 39.09
N VAL A 164 -31.65 7.75 38.51
CA VAL A 164 -31.74 6.48 39.21
C VAL A 164 -30.47 5.65 38.99
N ASP A 165 -30.03 4.94 40.01
CA ASP A 165 -28.89 4.03 39.92
C ASP A 165 -29.25 2.70 39.24
N ARG A 166 -28.28 1.79 39.13
CA ARG A 166 -28.45 0.44 38.54
C ARG A 166 -29.52 -0.41 39.24
N GLY A 167 -29.81 -0.14 40.52
CA GLY A 167 -30.86 -0.81 41.30
C GLY A 167 -32.24 -0.18 41.14
N GLY A 168 -32.36 0.91 40.38
CA GLY A 168 -33.60 1.68 40.23
C GLY A 168 -33.89 2.62 41.41
N VAL A 169 -32.89 2.90 42.26
CA VAL A 169 -33.00 3.80 43.41
C VAL A 169 -32.70 5.23 42.99
N ILE A 170 -33.53 6.18 43.45
CA ILE A 170 -33.39 7.60 43.12
C ILE A 170 -32.13 8.17 43.77
N SER A 171 -31.21 8.64 42.94
CA SER A 171 -29.97 9.30 43.35
C SER A 171 -30.01 10.81 43.20
N SER A 172 -30.89 11.35 42.35
CA SER A 172 -31.09 12.80 42.20
C SER A 172 -32.53 13.15 41.83
N TRP A 173 -33.01 14.28 42.35
CA TRP A 173 -34.38 14.78 42.20
C TRP A 173 -34.37 16.31 42.05
N ASN A 174 -34.67 16.81 40.84
CA ASN A 174 -34.57 18.24 40.56
C ASN A 174 -35.77 19.07 41.07
N GLU A 175 -35.61 20.39 41.05
CA GLU A 175 -36.62 21.33 41.54
C GLU A 175 -37.95 21.26 40.77
N ASP A 176 -37.91 20.98 39.47
CA ASP A 176 -39.13 20.78 38.67
C ASP A 176 -39.84 19.48 39.02
N ALA A 177 -39.13 18.41 39.41
CA ALA A 177 -39.72 17.20 39.97
C ALA A 177 -40.39 17.46 41.34
N ARG A 178 -39.79 18.31 42.18
CA ARG A 178 -40.41 18.76 43.44
C ARG A 178 -41.71 19.53 43.17
N VAL A 179 -41.73 20.43 42.19
CA VAL A 179 -42.92 21.22 41.87
C VAL A 179 -43.99 20.38 41.16
N LEU A 180 -43.59 19.46 40.27
CA LEU A 180 -44.52 18.62 39.52
C LEU A 180 -45.17 17.53 40.41
N PHE A 181 -44.41 16.91 41.31
CA PHE A 181 -44.87 15.75 42.07
C PHE A 181 -45.06 16.04 43.58
N GLY A 182 -44.59 17.17 44.08
CA GLY A 182 -44.80 17.61 45.46
C GLY A 182 -43.90 16.97 46.52
N HIS A 183 -43.00 16.05 46.14
CA HIS A 183 -42.02 15.43 47.04
C HIS A 183 -40.73 16.24 47.08
N ARG A 184 -40.16 16.47 48.27
CA ARG A 184 -38.82 17.05 48.40
C ARG A 184 -37.74 16.01 48.13
N ALA A 185 -36.57 16.44 47.67
CA ALA A 185 -35.47 15.53 47.37
C ALA A 185 -35.08 14.66 48.58
N GLU A 186 -35.09 15.21 49.80
CA GLU A 186 -34.76 14.46 51.03
C GLU A 186 -35.78 13.36 51.37
N GLU A 187 -36.99 13.43 50.81
CA GLU A 187 -38.07 12.48 51.07
C GLU A 187 -38.05 11.27 50.12
N VAL A 188 -37.39 11.39 48.96
CA VAL A 188 -37.43 10.40 47.87
C VAL A 188 -36.05 9.88 47.45
N VAL A 189 -34.97 10.62 47.66
CA VAL A 189 -33.61 10.15 47.40
C VAL A 189 -33.29 8.96 48.32
N GLY A 190 -32.73 7.89 47.75
CA GLY A 190 -32.47 6.62 48.44
C GLY A 190 -33.65 5.63 48.42
N LYS A 191 -34.78 5.97 47.78
CA LYS A 191 -35.92 5.05 47.58
C LYS A 191 -36.03 4.59 46.12
N PRO A 192 -36.57 3.40 45.83
CA PRO A 192 -36.84 2.95 44.47
C PRO A 192 -37.82 3.88 43.74
N LEU A 193 -37.49 4.28 42.50
CA LEU A 193 -38.42 5.07 41.66
C LEU A 193 -39.71 4.28 41.36
N ALA A 194 -39.64 2.95 41.39
CA ALA A 194 -40.77 2.04 41.23
C ALA A 194 -41.89 2.28 42.27
N ASP A 195 -41.54 2.76 43.47
CA ASP A 195 -42.53 3.01 44.54
C ASP A 195 -43.43 4.21 44.21
N LEU A 196 -42.88 5.17 43.47
CA LEU A 196 -43.58 6.35 42.97
C LEU A 196 -44.24 6.10 41.60
N ALA A 197 -43.72 5.16 40.80
CA ALA A 197 -44.26 4.87 39.48
C ALA A 197 -45.55 4.03 39.54
N ALA A 198 -46.64 4.58 39.03
CA ALA A 198 -47.86 3.85 38.69
C ALA A 198 -47.73 3.35 37.23
N TRP A 199 -47.05 2.21 37.06
CA TRP A 199 -46.80 1.59 35.76
C TRP A 199 -48.01 0.79 35.25
N PRO A 200 -48.52 1.06 34.03
CA PRO A 200 -49.63 0.29 33.47
C PRO A 200 -49.18 -1.14 33.09
N GLN A 201 -49.85 -2.17 33.62
CA GLN A 201 -49.72 -3.52 33.07
C GLN A 201 -50.44 -3.58 31.73
N THR A 202 -49.72 -3.30 30.64
CA THR A 202 -50.27 -3.36 29.28
C THR A 202 -50.27 -4.82 28.81
N PRO A 203 -51.43 -5.43 28.47
CA PRO A 203 -51.44 -6.79 27.95
C PRO A 203 -50.79 -6.84 26.57
N GLY A 204 -49.71 -7.63 26.42
CA GLY A 204 -49.14 -7.98 25.10
C GLY A 204 -47.69 -7.57 24.83
N THR A 205 -47.04 -6.75 25.67
CA THR A 205 -45.60 -6.39 25.49
C THR A 205 -44.68 -6.75 26.67
N GLY A 206 -45.21 -7.11 27.84
CA GLY A 206 -44.47 -7.86 28.88
C GLY A 206 -43.30 -7.18 29.60
N ILE A 207 -42.86 -5.97 29.23
CA ILE A 207 -41.68 -5.32 29.83
C ILE A 207 -42.02 -4.70 31.20
N GLY A 208 -41.30 -5.12 32.24
CA GLY A 208 -41.42 -4.56 33.59
C GLY A 208 -40.75 -3.18 33.73
N PHE A 209 -41.15 -2.36 34.71
CA PHE A 209 -40.56 -1.02 34.92
C PHE A 209 -39.03 -1.03 35.09
N ALA A 210 -38.50 -2.03 35.80
CA ALA A 210 -37.06 -2.22 35.98
C ALA A 210 -36.34 -2.58 34.66
N GLU A 211 -37.00 -3.32 33.77
CA GLU A 211 -36.46 -3.65 32.44
C GLU A 211 -36.49 -2.44 31.52
N ALA A 212 -37.52 -1.59 31.61
CA ALA A 212 -37.58 -0.32 30.87
C ALA A 212 -36.42 0.62 31.24
N LEU A 213 -36.06 0.69 32.53
CA LEU A 213 -34.90 1.46 33.00
C LEU A 213 -33.55 0.85 32.57
N ALA A 214 -33.52 -0.45 32.26
CA ALA A 214 -32.32 -1.16 31.83
C ALA A 214 -32.05 -1.05 30.32
N LEU A 215 -33.05 -0.67 29.52
CA LEU A 215 -32.89 -0.39 28.10
C LEU A 215 -31.95 0.79 27.87
N SER A 216 -31.27 0.82 26.71
CA SER A 216 -30.42 1.96 26.32
C SER A 216 -31.23 3.26 26.23
N ARG A 217 -32.48 3.15 25.77
CA ARG A 217 -33.48 4.21 25.69
C ARG A 217 -34.89 3.61 25.81
N TRP A 218 -35.77 4.27 26.54
CA TRP A 218 -37.20 3.94 26.60
C TRP A 218 -38.06 5.20 26.65
N GLU A 219 -39.21 5.18 25.98
CA GLU A 219 -40.16 6.30 25.96
C GLU A 219 -41.60 5.79 26.13
N GLY A 220 -42.40 6.49 26.94
CA GLY A 220 -43.80 6.14 27.11
C GLY A 220 -44.54 6.91 28.19
N SER A 221 -45.87 6.80 28.16
CA SER A 221 -46.74 7.39 29.17
C SER A 221 -46.92 6.44 30.35
N TYR A 222 -46.80 6.96 31.57
CA TYR A 222 -47.10 6.22 32.81
C TYR A 222 -47.48 7.21 33.92
N GLY A 223 -47.91 6.72 35.08
CA GLY A 223 -48.27 7.59 36.21
C GLY A 223 -47.12 7.77 37.21
N ILE A 224 -47.03 8.94 37.85
CA ILE A 224 -46.20 9.17 39.05
C ILE A 224 -47.09 9.57 40.21
N ARG A 225 -46.95 8.91 41.36
CA ARG A 225 -47.66 9.21 42.60
C ARG A 225 -47.06 10.45 43.25
N GLY A 226 -47.81 11.55 43.26
CA GLY A 226 -47.41 12.76 43.97
C GLY A 226 -47.60 12.67 45.48
N ALA A 227 -47.04 13.63 46.23
CA ALA A 227 -47.09 13.68 47.70
C ALA A 227 -48.51 13.71 48.29
N GLY A 228 -49.49 14.22 47.53
CA GLY A 228 -50.91 14.22 47.89
C GLY A 228 -51.66 12.91 47.60
N GLY A 229 -50.97 11.83 47.24
CA GLY A 229 -51.57 10.52 46.94
C GLY A 229 -52.23 10.40 45.56
N ARG A 230 -52.26 11.47 44.76
CA ARG A 230 -52.80 11.48 43.40
C ARG A 230 -51.74 11.00 42.40
N VAL A 231 -52.15 10.12 41.48
CA VAL A 231 -51.33 9.72 40.34
C VAL A 231 -51.42 10.79 39.25
N LEU A 232 -50.28 11.39 38.90
CA LEU A 232 -50.12 12.35 37.82
C LEU A 232 -49.71 11.60 36.55
N PRO A 233 -50.46 11.71 35.44
CA PRO A 233 -50.05 11.13 34.17
C PRO A 233 -48.86 11.92 33.61
N VAL A 234 -47.77 11.21 33.34
CA VAL A 234 -46.55 11.76 32.77
C VAL A 234 -46.17 11.03 31.49
N TYR A 235 -45.46 11.74 30.63
CA TYR A 235 -44.71 11.13 29.54
C TYR A 235 -43.24 11.15 29.93
N GLY A 236 -42.59 9.97 29.89
CA GLY A 236 -41.21 9.82 30.31
C GLY A 236 -40.30 9.33 29.20
N SER A 237 -39.09 9.89 29.17
CA SER A 237 -37.95 9.40 28.38
C SER A 237 -36.84 8.98 29.32
N HIS A 238 -36.46 7.71 29.26
CA HIS A 238 -35.41 7.11 30.09
C HIS A 238 -34.16 6.91 29.24
N LEU A 239 -33.05 7.47 29.71
CA LEU A 239 -31.77 7.42 29.02
C LEU A 239 -30.71 6.79 29.91
N ARG A 240 -30.05 5.74 29.42
CA ARG A 240 -28.96 5.11 30.15
C ARG A 240 -27.69 5.94 30.02
N VAL A 241 -27.11 6.32 31.15
CA VAL A 241 -25.90 7.12 31.30
C VAL A 241 -24.94 6.48 32.30
N ARG A 242 -23.80 7.10 32.56
CA ARG A 242 -22.87 6.70 33.63
C ARG A 242 -22.86 7.77 34.72
N ASP A 243 -22.86 7.36 35.98
CA ASP A 243 -22.83 8.26 37.13
C ASP A 243 -21.42 8.80 37.44
N SER A 244 -21.22 9.42 38.62
CA SER A 244 -19.96 10.11 38.99
C SER A 244 -18.81 9.15 39.24
N SER A 245 -19.16 7.89 39.54
CA SER A 245 -18.24 6.78 39.77
C SER A 245 -18.00 5.96 38.51
N GLY A 246 -18.63 6.30 37.38
CA GLY A 246 -18.54 5.55 36.12
C GLY A 246 -19.50 4.35 36.05
N GLU A 247 -20.35 4.15 37.06
CA GLU A 247 -21.33 3.07 37.14
C GLU A 247 -22.56 3.37 36.27
N PRO A 248 -23.22 2.36 35.69
CA PRO A 248 -24.43 2.57 34.88
C PRO A 248 -25.56 3.15 35.72
N SER A 249 -26.10 4.30 35.31
CA SER A 249 -27.29 4.95 35.89
C SER A 249 -28.28 5.34 34.78
N SER A 250 -29.53 5.61 35.12
CA SER A 250 -30.54 6.05 34.14
C SER A 250 -31.07 7.43 34.52
N VAL A 251 -31.16 8.33 33.55
CA VAL A 251 -31.78 9.65 33.70
C VAL A 251 -33.18 9.57 33.11
N CYS A 252 -34.18 9.92 33.92
CA CYS A 252 -35.59 9.95 33.54
C CYS A 252 -36.01 11.41 33.38
N LEU A 253 -36.36 11.80 32.17
CA LEU A 253 -36.99 13.09 31.85
C LEU A 253 -38.50 12.89 31.85
N LEU A 254 -39.24 13.64 32.67
CA LEU A 254 -40.68 13.49 32.85
C LEU A 254 -41.36 14.84 32.65
N VAL A 255 -42.37 14.86 31.78
CA VAL A 255 -43.29 16.00 31.60
C VAL A 255 -44.72 15.55 31.86
N ARG A 256 -45.64 16.50 32.05
CA ARG A 256 -47.07 16.16 32.07
C ARG A 256 -47.43 15.49 30.75
N ASP A 257 -48.31 14.50 30.79
CA ASP A 257 -48.66 13.74 29.60
C ASP A 257 -49.30 14.60 28.48
N THR A 258 -49.93 15.73 28.86
CA THR A 258 -50.44 16.77 27.94
C THR A 258 -49.33 17.56 27.22
N GLU A 259 -48.11 17.54 27.76
CA GLU A 259 -46.92 18.23 27.25
C GLU A 259 -45.96 17.24 26.56
N ARG A 260 -46.41 16.00 26.29
CA ARG A 260 -45.59 14.92 25.73
C ARG A 260 -44.82 15.28 24.47
N ALA A 261 -45.33 16.20 23.64
CA ALA A 261 -44.67 16.68 22.43
C ALA A 261 -43.27 17.29 22.69
N VAL A 262 -42.97 17.64 23.95
CA VAL A 262 -41.68 18.20 24.38
C VAL A 262 -40.59 17.12 24.51
N LEU A 263 -40.96 15.88 24.86
CA LEU A 263 -40.02 14.76 25.04
C LEU A 263 -40.24 13.62 24.04
N GLN A 264 -41.38 13.59 23.36
CA GLN A 264 -41.75 12.54 22.44
C GLN A 264 -40.91 12.66 21.18
N THR A 265 -40.11 11.64 20.91
CA THR A 265 -39.49 11.48 19.60
C THR A 265 -40.61 11.35 18.56
N PRO A 266 -40.59 12.11 17.45
CA PRO A 266 -41.63 11.99 16.43
C PRO A 266 -41.77 10.52 16.00
N ALA A 267 -42.93 9.92 16.28
CA ALA A 267 -43.20 8.57 15.86
C ALA A 267 -43.21 8.53 14.32
N ARG A 268 -42.38 7.65 13.74
CA ARG A 268 -42.56 7.17 12.36
C ARG A 268 -43.98 6.61 12.28
N GLY A 269 -44.86 7.30 11.56
CA GLY A 269 -46.30 7.11 11.67
C GLY A 269 -46.78 5.74 11.18
N THR A 270 -47.48 5.02 12.06
CA THR A 270 -48.60 4.15 11.71
C THR A 270 -49.80 5.02 11.30
N THR A 271 -50.35 4.74 10.12
CA THR A 271 -51.56 5.38 9.57
C THR A 271 -52.81 5.04 10.39
N PRO A 272 -53.71 5.99 10.67
CA PRO A 272 -55.01 5.72 11.24
C PRO A 272 -56.06 5.46 10.15
N GLY A 273 -56.75 4.32 10.21
CA GLY A 273 -58.08 4.17 9.61
C GLY A 273 -58.34 2.84 8.90
N ALA A 274 -59.12 1.95 9.52
CA ALA A 274 -60.03 1.06 8.82
C ALA A 274 -61.10 0.53 9.80
N VAL A 275 -62.25 1.19 9.82
CA VAL A 275 -63.52 0.64 10.32
C VAL A 275 -64.25 0.04 9.12
N THR A 276 -64.97 -1.07 9.37
CA THR A 276 -66.05 -1.74 8.60
C THR A 276 -65.69 -3.09 7.93
N GLY A 277 -66.31 -4.17 8.43
CA GLY A 277 -66.45 -5.49 7.76
C GLY A 277 -67.73 -5.52 6.89
N PRO A 278 -68.44 -6.67 6.69
CA PRO A 278 -68.11 -8.07 7.05
C PRO A 278 -68.50 -9.14 5.97
N ALA A 279 -68.28 -10.42 6.34
CA ALA A 279 -69.01 -11.64 5.93
C ALA A 279 -68.65 -12.39 4.62
N GLY A 280 -68.49 -13.72 4.75
CA GLY A 280 -68.64 -14.68 3.65
C GLY A 280 -67.94 -16.05 3.77
N THR A 281 -68.58 -17.00 4.48
CA THR A 281 -68.74 -18.45 4.18
C THR A 281 -67.50 -19.37 4.00
N ASP A 282 -67.30 -20.36 4.89
CA ASP A 282 -67.67 -21.81 4.79
C ASP A 282 -66.89 -22.56 3.68
N THR A 283 -66.17 -23.68 3.84
CA THR A 283 -66.39 -24.98 4.54
C THR A 283 -65.09 -25.81 4.33
N ALA A 284 -64.46 -26.40 5.36
CA ALA A 284 -64.65 -27.76 5.93
C ALA A 284 -63.95 -28.96 5.21
N ALA A 285 -63.17 -29.70 6.03
CA ALA A 285 -62.72 -31.11 5.94
C ALA A 285 -61.49 -31.47 5.06
N ALA A 286 -60.59 -32.38 5.44
CA ALA A 286 -60.15 -32.94 6.72
C ALA A 286 -58.88 -33.81 6.47
N ARG A 287 -58.12 -34.07 7.55
CA ARG A 287 -57.25 -35.24 7.84
C ARG A 287 -55.74 -35.19 7.54
N THR A 288 -55.01 -34.94 8.63
CA THR A 288 -53.90 -35.72 9.20
C THR A 288 -52.66 -36.00 8.34
N GLY A 289 -51.61 -35.23 8.64
CA GLY A 289 -50.19 -35.53 8.39
C GLY A 289 -49.39 -34.35 8.94
N ASP A 290 -48.61 -34.57 10.00
CA ASP A 290 -47.90 -33.55 10.77
C ASP A 290 -46.81 -32.85 9.94
N PRO A 291 -46.82 -31.51 9.76
CA PRO A 291 -45.71 -30.80 9.14
C PRO A 291 -45.43 -29.48 9.89
N TRP A 292 -44.81 -29.52 11.07
CA TRP A 292 -44.15 -28.32 11.62
C TRP A 292 -42.75 -28.16 11.03
N SER A 293 -42.71 -28.01 9.70
CA SER A 293 -41.61 -27.35 9.00
C SER A 293 -42.21 -26.45 7.92
N SER A 294 -41.80 -25.19 7.92
CA SER A 294 -42.10 -24.11 6.95
C SER A 294 -43.51 -23.51 6.94
N ARG A 295 -43.65 -22.36 7.62
CA ARG A 295 -44.10 -21.08 7.03
C ARG A 295 -44.03 -20.00 8.10
N ARG A 296 -42.80 -19.55 8.39
CA ARG A 296 -42.63 -18.13 8.73
C ARG A 296 -43.10 -17.38 7.49
N THR A 297 -44.16 -16.58 7.63
CA THR A 297 -44.43 -15.50 6.70
C THR A 297 -43.14 -14.68 6.62
N ALA A 298 -42.38 -14.90 5.55
CA ALA A 298 -41.23 -14.08 5.24
C ALA A 298 -41.73 -12.64 5.19
N ASP A 299 -41.11 -11.78 5.99
CA ASP A 299 -41.27 -10.35 5.89
C ASP A 299 -41.00 -9.97 4.42
N PRO A 300 -41.89 -9.24 3.72
CA PRO A 300 -41.65 -8.80 2.34
C PRO A 300 -40.29 -8.10 2.13
N PHE A 301 -39.67 -7.66 3.22
CA PHE A 301 -38.34 -7.04 3.25
C PHE A 301 -37.14 -7.99 3.45
N GLU A 302 -37.32 -9.28 3.78
CA GLU A 302 -36.22 -10.27 3.78
C GLU A 302 -35.85 -10.71 2.34
N VAL A 303 -36.78 -10.59 1.40
CA VAL A 303 -36.55 -10.89 -0.04
C VAL A 303 -35.76 -9.77 -0.74
N PHE A 304 -35.57 -8.62 -0.07
CA PHE A 304 -35.02 -7.40 -0.67
C PHE A 304 -33.50 -7.40 -0.87
N ILE A 305 -32.76 -8.37 -0.35
CA ILE A 305 -31.33 -8.53 -0.62
C ILE A 305 -31.09 -10.03 -0.57
N GLY A 306 -31.07 -10.71 -1.72
CA GLY A 306 -30.55 -12.08 -1.75
C GLY A 306 -29.17 -12.06 -1.11
N THR A 307 -28.83 -13.09 -0.34
CA THR A 307 -27.54 -13.21 0.35
C THR A 307 -26.43 -12.80 -0.64
N PRO A 308 -25.72 -11.68 -0.41
CA PRO A 308 -24.74 -11.23 -1.39
C PRO A 308 -23.67 -12.32 -1.51
N THR A 309 -23.34 -12.70 -2.74
CA THR A 309 -22.08 -13.38 -3.00
C THR A 309 -20.97 -12.39 -2.61
N PRO A 310 -19.97 -12.79 -1.79
CA PRO A 310 -19.05 -11.85 -1.13
C PRO A 310 -18.20 -10.93 -2.02
N ASP A 311 -18.12 -11.14 -3.33
CA ASP A 311 -16.94 -10.72 -4.11
C ASP A 311 -17.16 -9.69 -5.24
N ASP A 312 -18.36 -9.13 -5.41
CA ASP A 312 -18.66 -8.21 -6.53
C ASP A 312 -19.37 -6.92 -6.07
N LEU A 313 -18.57 -5.88 -5.78
CA LEU A 313 -19.05 -4.54 -5.42
C LEU A 313 -19.89 -3.95 -6.56
N ASP A 314 -19.42 -4.00 -7.80
CA ASP A 314 -20.12 -3.38 -8.93
C ASP A 314 -21.49 -4.05 -9.16
N GLY A 315 -21.55 -5.39 -9.07
CA GLY A 315 -22.81 -6.11 -9.11
C GLY A 315 -23.76 -5.75 -7.95
N LEU A 316 -23.24 -5.55 -6.74
CA LEU A 316 -24.04 -5.09 -5.59
C LEU A 316 -24.60 -3.68 -5.83
N LEU A 317 -23.77 -2.75 -6.31
CA LEU A 317 -24.16 -1.38 -6.58
C LEU A 317 -25.19 -1.30 -7.70
N GLN A 318 -25.00 -2.07 -8.78
CA GLN A 318 -25.94 -2.10 -9.91
C GLN A 318 -27.32 -2.63 -9.49
N ARG A 319 -27.36 -3.76 -8.77
CA ARG A 319 -28.63 -4.32 -8.24
C ARG A 319 -29.32 -3.36 -7.27
N THR A 320 -28.54 -2.63 -6.48
CA THR A 320 -29.06 -1.63 -5.53
C THR A 320 -29.78 -0.52 -6.27
N VAL A 321 -29.16 0.02 -7.32
CA VAL A 321 -29.73 1.11 -8.12
C VAL A 321 -30.97 0.66 -8.88
N GLU A 322 -30.97 -0.53 -9.47
CA GLU A 322 -32.13 -1.11 -10.14
C GLU A 322 -33.32 -1.28 -9.18
N ARG A 323 -33.07 -1.82 -7.99
CA ARG A 323 -34.12 -1.98 -6.97
C ARG A 323 -34.61 -0.65 -6.42
N ALA A 324 -33.74 0.35 -6.27
CA ALA A 324 -34.14 1.67 -5.83
C ALA A 324 -35.06 2.35 -6.84
N ARG A 325 -34.75 2.24 -8.14
CA ARG A 325 -35.63 2.70 -9.22
C ARG A 325 -36.99 2.01 -9.15
N ASP A 326 -37.01 0.67 -9.10
CA ASP A 326 -38.25 -0.10 -9.14
C ASP A 326 -39.11 0.12 -7.87
N MET A 327 -38.49 0.32 -6.70
CA MET A 327 -39.17 0.58 -5.43
C MET A 327 -39.98 1.88 -5.43
N LEU A 328 -39.49 2.91 -6.12
CA LEU A 328 -40.15 4.22 -6.20
C LEU A 328 -40.84 4.45 -7.54
N ASP A 329 -40.89 3.43 -8.41
CA ASP A 329 -41.41 3.54 -9.78
C ASP A 329 -40.79 4.75 -10.52
N GLY A 330 -39.45 4.87 -10.43
CA GLY A 330 -38.70 5.96 -11.04
C GLY A 330 -38.26 5.66 -12.47
N ASP A 331 -37.96 6.70 -13.24
CA ASP A 331 -37.45 6.55 -14.62
C ASP A 331 -35.93 6.32 -14.63
N ALA A 332 -35.22 6.84 -13.63
CA ALA A 332 -33.78 6.65 -13.46
C ALA A 332 -33.38 6.56 -11.98
N ALA A 333 -32.26 5.91 -11.70
CA ALA A 333 -31.64 5.91 -10.38
C ALA A 333 -30.11 5.92 -10.50
N TYR A 334 -29.43 6.40 -9.46
CA TYR A 334 -27.98 6.49 -9.40
C TYR A 334 -27.47 6.32 -7.98
N LEU A 335 -26.25 5.79 -7.85
CA LEU A 335 -25.53 5.67 -6.60
C LEU A 335 -24.14 6.29 -6.75
N LEU A 336 -23.83 7.15 -5.79
CA LEU A 336 -22.59 7.89 -5.63
C LEU A 336 -21.85 7.36 -4.40
N LEU A 337 -20.53 7.14 -4.49
CA LEU A 337 -19.68 6.82 -3.33
C LEU A 337 -18.72 7.99 -3.05
N ALA A 338 -18.44 8.25 -1.78
CA ALA A 338 -17.49 9.28 -1.38
C ALA A 338 -16.06 8.90 -1.73
N THR A 339 -15.23 9.87 -2.13
CA THR A 339 -13.78 9.70 -2.20
C THR A 339 -13.20 9.45 -0.80
N ASP A 340 -11.96 8.97 -0.70
CA ASP A 340 -11.34 8.63 0.59
C ASP A 340 -11.21 9.84 1.54
N ASP A 341 -11.10 11.04 0.99
CA ASP A 341 -11.05 12.32 1.69
C ASP A 341 -12.44 12.97 1.93
N GLU A 342 -13.53 12.31 1.49
CA GLU A 342 -14.93 12.78 1.62
C GLU A 342 -15.25 14.12 0.96
N THR A 343 -14.39 14.62 0.08
CA THR A 343 -14.57 15.92 -0.58
C THR A 343 -15.45 15.82 -1.83
N GLU A 344 -15.43 14.67 -2.50
CA GLU A 344 -16.12 14.41 -3.76
C GLU A 344 -16.97 13.13 -3.70
N LEU A 345 -18.03 13.09 -4.51
CA LEU A 345 -18.88 11.93 -4.74
C LEU A 345 -18.71 11.45 -6.18
N GLU A 346 -18.33 10.19 -6.36
CA GLU A 346 -18.16 9.56 -7.67
C GLU A 346 -19.35 8.67 -8.01
N VAL A 347 -19.88 8.80 -9.24
CA VAL A 347 -20.92 7.90 -9.75
C VAL A 347 -20.33 6.51 -9.91
N ARG A 348 -20.88 5.53 -9.19
CA ARG A 348 -20.43 4.12 -9.25
C ARG A 348 -21.44 3.18 -9.89
N ALA A 349 -22.73 3.50 -9.82
CA ALA A 349 -23.77 2.77 -10.54
C ALA A 349 -24.90 3.70 -10.96
N SER A 350 -25.52 3.39 -12.10
CA SER A 350 -26.68 4.14 -12.59
C SER A 350 -27.56 3.26 -13.49
N THR A 351 -28.86 3.56 -13.53
CA THR A 351 -29.82 2.94 -14.45
C THR A 351 -30.77 4.01 -14.99
N GLY A 352 -31.19 3.90 -16.24
CA GLY A 352 -32.06 4.90 -16.89
C GLY A 352 -31.37 6.22 -17.26
N LEU A 353 -30.04 6.32 -17.18
CA LEU A 353 -29.26 7.51 -17.58
C LEU A 353 -28.41 7.23 -18.86
N PRO A 354 -28.18 8.22 -19.75
CA PRO A 354 -27.38 8.05 -20.98
C PRO A 354 -25.90 7.70 -20.72
N SER A 355 -25.33 6.80 -21.53
CA SER A 355 -23.99 6.19 -21.32
C SER A 355 -22.81 7.15 -21.26
N ALA A 356 -22.90 8.33 -21.88
CA ALA A 356 -21.81 9.32 -21.90
C ALA A 356 -21.48 9.93 -20.52
N ARG A 357 -22.34 9.73 -19.50
CA ARG A 357 -22.13 10.22 -18.13
C ARG A 357 -21.83 9.13 -17.10
N GLN A 358 -21.75 7.87 -17.55
CA GLN A 358 -21.57 6.71 -16.68
C GLN A 358 -20.13 6.54 -16.13
N ARG A 359 -19.16 7.31 -16.63
CA ARG A 359 -17.75 7.14 -16.28
C ARG A 359 -17.17 8.47 -15.76
N PHE A 360 -17.05 8.57 -14.43
CA PHE A 360 -16.25 9.56 -13.69
C PHE A 360 -16.81 10.99 -13.56
N ALA A 361 -18.12 11.18 -13.55
CA ALA A 361 -18.68 12.46 -13.08
C ALA A 361 -18.46 12.58 -11.56
N ARG A 362 -17.46 13.39 -11.16
CA ARG A 362 -17.25 13.77 -9.76
C ARG A 362 -18.15 14.93 -9.40
N VAL A 363 -18.91 14.78 -8.33
CA VAL A 363 -19.76 15.84 -7.79
C VAL A 363 -19.13 16.30 -6.48
N PRO A 364 -18.69 17.56 -6.36
CA PRO A 364 -18.19 18.07 -5.09
C PRO A 364 -19.31 18.02 -4.05
N VAL A 365 -18.99 17.56 -2.84
CA VAL A 365 -19.95 17.47 -1.72
C VAL A 365 -20.50 18.85 -1.32
N GLU A 366 -19.79 19.93 -1.69
CA GLU A 366 -20.02 21.32 -1.25
C GLU A 366 -20.77 22.24 -2.24
N ALA A 367 -21.41 21.73 -3.30
CA ALA A 367 -22.10 22.59 -4.28
C ALA A 367 -23.42 23.19 -3.74
N GLY A 368 -23.34 24.20 -2.87
CA GLY A 368 -24.48 25.04 -2.43
C GLY A 368 -24.12 26.02 -1.31
N THR A 369 -24.75 27.21 -1.29
CA THR A 369 -24.50 28.34 -0.36
C THR A 369 -24.80 28.09 1.13
N SER A 370 -25.08 26.86 1.56
CA SER A 370 -25.22 26.49 2.97
C SER A 370 -24.08 25.55 3.35
N ARG A 371 -23.26 25.96 4.33
CA ARG A 371 -22.00 25.29 4.69
C ARG A 371 -22.12 23.84 5.16
N TYR A 372 -23.33 23.31 5.41
CA TYR A 372 -23.62 21.88 5.47
C TYR A 372 -25.12 21.72 5.13
N GLY A 373 -25.50 21.05 4.02
CA GLY A 373 -26.90 21.18 3.57
C GLY A 373 -27.56 20.03 2.80
N SER A 374 -27.10 19.66 1.61
CA SER A 374 -27.92 18.78 0.74
C SER A 374 -27.52 17.31 0.78
N ALA A 375 -26.23 16.98 0.79
CA ALA A 375 -25.77 15.58 0.65
C ALA A 375 -25.92 14.73 1.92
N ARG A 376 -26.11 15.34 3.10
CA ARG A 376 -26.18 14.64 4.40
C ARG A 376 -27.61 14.42 4.89
N MET A 377 -28.62 14.83 4.15
CA MET A 377 -30.03 14.62 4.51
C MET A 377 -30.85 14.17 3.31
N PRO A 378 -31.96 13.45 3.53
CA PRO A 378 -32.95 13.21 2.49
C PRO A 378 -33.44 14.54 1.89
N ALA A 379 -33.23 14.71 0.60
CA ALA A 379 -33.64 15.88 -0.16
C ALA A 379 -34.64 15.47 -1.24
N VAL A 380 -35.75 16.20 -1.32
CA VAL A 380 -36.75 16.07 -2.37
C VAL A 380 -36.77 17.36 -3.18
N HIS A 381 -36.55 17.22 -4.48
CA HIS A 381 -36.72 18.28 -5.45
C HIS A 381 -37.96 17.98 -6.28
N ASP A 382 -39.01 18.76 -6.02
CA ASP A 382 -40.33 18.61 -6.63
C ASP A 382 -40.30 18.93 -8.13
N ASP A 383 -39.54 19.95 -8.54
CA ASP A 383 -39.30 20.29 -9.93
C ASP A 383 -37.89 20.86 -10.14
N LEU A 384 -37.03 20.15 -10.86
CA LEU A 384 -35.65 20.51 -11.18
C LEU A 384 -35.55 21.73 -12.11
N THR A 385 -36.64 22.13 -12.77
CA THR A 385 -36.68 23.37 -13.56
C THR A 385 -36.70 24.63 -12.68
N VAL A 386 -37.15 24.49 -11.42
CA VAL A 386 -37.20 25.59 -10.44
C VAL A 386 -35.84 25.82 -9.80
N ALA A 387 -35.00 24.78 -9.73
CA ALA A 387 -33.64 24.83 -9.21
C ALA A 387 -32.66 24.10 -10.16
N PRO A 388 -32.41 24.66 -11.36
CA PRO A 388 -31.50 24.04 -12.33
C PRO A 388 -30.08 23.97 -11.74
N GLY A 389 -29.51 22.77 -11.71
CA GLY A 389 -28.18 22.52 -11.12
C GLY A 389 -28.19 21.97 -9.69
N ALA A 390 -29.36 21.78 -9.06
CA ALA A 390 -29.47 21.14 -7.74
C ALA A 390 -28.88 19.72 -7.72
N VAL A 391 -28.99 18.99 -8.82
CA VAL A 391 -28.32 17.70 -9.06
C VAL A 391 -27.59 17.78 -10.41
N PRO A 392 -26.28 18.11 -10.44
CA PRO A 392 -25.53 18.30 -11.68
C PRO A 392 -25.59 17.10 -12.63
N LEU A 393 -25.63 15.88 -12.09
CA LEU A 393 -25.71 14.63 -12.85
C LEU A 393 -26.94 14.58 -13.78
N LEU A 394 -28.06 15.17 -13.36
CA LEU A 394 -29.35 15.12 -14.08
C LEU A 394 -29.54 16.28 -15.06
N ALA A 395 -28.62 17.25 -15.12
CA ALA A 395 -28.77 18.42 -15.98
C ALA A 395 -28.84 18.04 -17.47
N GLY A 396 -29.93 18.37 -18.16
CA GLY A 396 -30.12 18.04 -19.59
C GLY A 396 -30.49 16.57 -19.88
N THR A 397 -30.88 15.80 -18.86
CA THR A 397 -31.37 14.41 -19.02
C THR A 397 -32.88 14.30 -19.28
N GLY A 398 -33.63 15.39 -19.08
CA GLY A 398 -35.10 15.39 -19.16
C GLY A 398 -35.81 15.11 -17.83
N MET A 399 -35.08 14.70 -16.79
CA MET A 399 -35.62 14.46 -15.45
C MET A 399 -36.14 15.75 -14.82
N ARG A 400 -37.33 15.68 -14.21
CA ARG A 400 -38.03 16.82 -13.61
C ARG A 400 -38.18 16.71 -12.11
N SER A 401 -38.25 15.54 -11.50
CA SER A 401 -38.23 15.42 -10.04
C SER A 401 -37.19 14.40 -9.58
N VAL A 402 -36.66 14.59 -8.38
CA VAL A 402 -35.66 13.68 -7.81
C VAL A 402 -35.75 13.63 -6.29
N VAL A 403 -35.56 12.44 -5.75
CA VAL A 403 -35.33 12.22 -4.33
C VAL A 403 -33.93 11.65 -4.13
N THR A 404 -33.17 12.25 -3.22
CA THR A 404 -31.79 11.86 -2.92
C THR A 404 -31.65 11.60 -1.43
N VAL A 405 -31.02 10.50 -1.05
CA VAL A 405 -30.77 10.14 0.35
C VAL A 405 -29.28 9.84 0.58
N PRO A 406 -28.74 10.17 1.76
CA PRO A 406 -27.39 9.80 2.15
C PRO A 406 -27.26 8.30 2.51
N LEU A 407 -26.12 7.72 2.16
CA LEU A 407 -25.63 6.47 2.74
C LEU A 407 -24.71 6.82 3.90
N LYS A 408 -25.03 6.33 5.11
CA LYS A 408 -24.25 6.60 6.31
C LYS A 408 -23.92 5.33 7.08
N VAL A 409 -22.69 5.24 7.56
CA VAL A 409 -22.22 4.20 8.48
C VAL A 409 -21.60 4.90 9.69
N GLU A 410 -22.10 4.61 10.89
CA GLU A 410 -21.62 5.23 12.15
C GLU A 410 -21.60 6.78 12.15
N GLY A 411 -22.48 7.41 11.35
CA GLY A 411 -22.57 8.87 11.24
C GLY A 411 -21.66 9.49 10.17
N ARG A 412 -20.77 8.71 9.55
CA ARG A 412 -19.94 9.09 8.41
C ARG A 412 -20.72 8.98 7.10
N LEU A 413 -20.57 9.93 6.17
CA LEU A 413 -21.20 9.89 4.85
C LEU A 413 -20.36 9.02 3.91
N THR A 414 -20.85 7.84 3.55
CA THR A 414 -20.14 6.90 2.66
C THR A 414 -20.58 7.04 1.20
N GLY A 415 -21.73 7.66 0.95
CA GLY A 415 -22.25 7.87 -0.40
C GLY A 415 -23.64 8.50 -0.43
N SER A 416 -24.27 8.47 -1.61
CA SER A 416 -25.63 8.96 -1.82
C SER A 416 -26.38 8.11 -2.85
N LEU A 417 -27.66 7.87 -2.60
CA LEU A 417 -28.56 7.13 -3.49
C LEU A 417 -29.67 8.08 -3.94
N GLY A 418 -29.91 8.15 -5.25
CA GLY A 418 -30.95 9.00 -5.82
C GLY A 418 -31.84 8.28 -6.80
N VAL A 419 -33.11 8.68 -6.84
CA VAL A 419 -34.12 8.21 -7.80
C VAL A 419 -34.80 9.41 -8.43
N ALA A 420 -34.86 9.44 -9.75
CA ALA A 420 -35.35 10.55 -10.56
C ALA A 420 -36.51 10.12 -11.45
N ALA A 421 -37.34 11.08 -11.84
CA ALA A 421 -38.44 10.89 -12.77
C ALA A 421 -38.60 12.06 -13.74
N GLU A 422 -39.12 11.77 -14.93
CA GLU A 422 -39.43 12.75 -15.97
C GLU A 422 -40.67 13.58 -15.63
N ALA A 423 -41.53 13.10 -14.72
CA ALA A 423 -42.66 13.84 -14.19
C ALA A 423 -42.27 14.76 -13.02
N PRO A 424 -42.77 16.01 -12.95
CA PRO A 424 -42.63 16.84 -11.76
C PRO A 424 -43.55 16.35 -10.63
N HIS A 425 -43.23 16.71 -9.38
CA HIS A 425 -44.02 16.44 -8.18
C HIS A 425 -44.28 14.95 -7.89
N ARG A 426 -43.43 14.04 -8.38
CA ARG A 426 -43.62 12.60 -8.20
C ARG A 426 -43.25 12.11 -6.80
N TYR A 427 -42.26 12.74 -6.17
CA TYR A 427 -41.72 12.30 -4.90
C TYR A 427 -42.08 13.27 -3.78
N GLY A 428 -42.43 12.73 -2.61
CA GLY A 428 -42.67 13.46 -1.38
C GLY A 428 -41.86 12.89 -0.22
N ASN A 429 -42.23 13.29 1.00
CA ASN A 429 -41.53 12.85 2.21
C ASN A 429 -41.67 11.34 2.45
N GLU A 430 -42.77 10.72 2.02
CA GLU A 430 -42.95 9.27 2.16
C GLU A 430 -41.96 8.49 1.31
N GLU A 431 -41.76 8.90 0.05
CA GLU A 431 -40.80 8.28 -0.86
C GLU A 431 -39.37 8.49 -0.38
N ALA A 432 -39.05 9.69 0.15
CA ALA A 432 -37.75 9.97 0.76
C ALA A 432 -37.46 9.10 1.99
N LEU A 433 -38.46 8.86 2.84
CA LEU A 433 -38.30 7.98 4.00
C LEU A 433 -38.17 6.50 3.60
N ARG A 434 -38.91 6.05 2.59
CA ARG A 434 -38.76 4.69 2.03
C ARG A 434 -37.38 4.49 1.43
N LEU A 435 -36.88 5.46 0.68
CA LEU A 435 -35.54 5.41 0.10
C LEU A 435 -34.44 5.49 1.17
N GLN A 436 -34.60 6.32 2.21
CA GLN A 436 -33.63 6.40 3.32
C GLN A 436 -33.59 5.08 4.10
N PHE A 437 -34.73 4.43 4.34
CA PHE A 437 -34.75 3.14 5.02
C PHE A 437 -34.04 2.05 4.21
N ALA A 438 -34.21 2.05 2.88
CA ALA A 438 -33.45 1.18 2.00
C ALA A 438 -31.95 1.51 2.06
N ALA A 439 -31.58 2.79 2.01
CA ALA A 439 -30.21 3.29 2.11
C ALA A 439 -29.52 2.88 3.42
N ASP A 440 -30.19 3.03 4.56
CA ASP A 440 -29.65 2.65 5.88
C ASP A 440 -29.33 1.15 5.96
N ARG A 441 -30.16 0.30 5.33
CA ARG A 441 -29.96 -1.16 5.33
C ARG A 441 -28.84 -1.63 4.41
N ILE A 442 -28.60 -0.92 3.30
CA ILE A 442 -27.54 -1.27 2.35
C ILE A 442 -26.20 -0.59 2.68
N ALA A 443 -26.20 0.52 3.43
CA ALA A 443 -25.00 1.33 3.66
C ALA A 443 -23.85 0.51 4.26
N LEU A 444 -24.14 -0.35 5.24
CA LEU A 444 -23.13 -1.23 5.84
C LEU A 444 -22.61 -2.28 4.86
N ALA A 445 -23.48 -2.85 4.01
CA ALA A 445 -23.10 -3.85 3.03
C ALA A 445 -22.24 -3.25 1.91
N VAL A 446 -22.60 -2.07 1.43
CA VAL A 446 -21.84 -1.29 0.43
C VAL A 446 -20.47 -0.91 0.99
N GLU A 447 -20.41 -0.42 2.23
CA GLU A 447 -19.14 -0.07 2.88
C GLU A 447 -18.26 -1.30 3.11
N SER A 448 -18.82 -2.41 3.57
CA SER A 448 -18.08 -3.66 3.77
C SER A 448 -17.53 -4.20 2.45
N ALA A 449 -18.32 -4.18 1.37
CA ALA A 449 -17.89 -4.60 0.04
C ALA A 449 -16.78 -3.68 -0.51
N ARG A 450 -16.87 -2.36 -0.30
CA ARG A 450 -15.82 -1.41 -0.66
C ARG A 450 -14.52 -1.69 0.10
N LEU A 451 -14.59 -1.86 1.42
CA LEU A 451 -13.41 -2.15 2.24
C LEU A 451 -12.75 -3.48 1.84
N ASN A 452 -13.55 -4.50 1.55
CA ASN A 452 -13.05 -5.78 1.05
C ASN A 452 -12.37 -5.64 -0.32
N GLU A 453 -12.93 -4.83 -1.23
CA GLU A 453 -12.31 -4.54 -2.53
C GLU A 453 -10.97 -3.83 -2.35
N LEU A 454 -10.91 -2.82 -1.48
CA LEU A 454 -9.68 -2.08 -1.18
C LEU A 454 -8.62 -3.01 -0.57
N GLU A 455 -9.01 -3.85 0.39
CA GLU A 455 -8.13 -4.84 1.01
C GLU A 455 -7.66 -5.88 -0.03
N ARG A 456 -8.53 -6.33 -0.94
CA ARG A 456 -8.16 -7.24 -2.03
C ARG A 456 -7.17 -6.61 -3.00
N LEU A 457 -7.40 -5.36 -3.41
CA LEU A 457 -6.48 -4.59 -4.26
C LEU A 457 -5.12 -4.40 -3.57
N ARG A 458 -5.12 -4.09 -2.28
CA ARG A 458 -3.90 -3.94 -1.48
C ARG A 458 -3.13 -5.25 -1.35
N ARG A 459 -3.83 -6.36 -1.07
CA ARG A 459 -3.22 -7.70 -1.05
C ARG A 459 -2.67 -8.09 -2.41
N GLY A 460 -3.41 -7.81 -3.49
CA GLY A 460 -2.94 -8.04 -4.86
C GLY A 460 -1.66 -7.25 -5.17
N SER A 461 -1.63 -5.97 -4.81
CA SER A 461 -0.46 -5.11 -4.98
C SER A 461 0.76 -5.61 -4.18
N LEU A 462 0.56 -6.02 -2.92
CA LEU A 462 1.62 -6.61 -2.11
C LEU A 462 2.12 -7.94 -2.68
N SER A 463 1.21 -8.82 -3.10
CA SER A 463 1.56 -10.10 -3.72
C SER A 463 2.38 -9.90 -5.00
N PHE A 464 1.93 -8.99 -5.87
CA PHE A 464 2.64 -8.60 -7.08
C PHE A 464 4.06 -8.11 -6.77
N LEU A 465 4.20 -7.22 -5.79
CA LEU A 465 5.50 -6.68 -5.42
C LEU A 465 6.43 -7.73 -4.81
N VAL A 466 5.92 -8.65 -4.00
CA VAL A 466 6.71 -9.77 -3.44
C VAL A 466 7.19 -10.69 -4.56
N GLU A 467 6.29 -11.12 -5.44
CA GLU A 467 6.64 -11.94 -6.61
C GLU A 467 7.68 -11.25 -7.49
N ALA A 468 7.52 -9.94 -7.72
CA ALA A 468 8.50 -9.16 -8.46
C ALA A 468 9.86 -9.09 -7.79
N SER A 469 9.89 -8.93 -6.46
CA SER A 469 11.14 -8.97 -5.70
C SER A 469 11.83 -10.33 -5.79
N ASP A 470 11.08 -11.42 -5.68
CA ASP A 470 11.65 -12.77 -5.73
C ASP A 470 12.21 -13.09 -7.14
N LEU A 471 11.46 -12.76 -8.19
CA LEU A 471 11.90 -12.98 -9.58
C LEU A 471 13.11 -12.12 -9.95
N LEU A 472 13.09 -10.83 -9.59
CA LEU A 472 14.18 -9.90 -9.92
C LEU A 472 15.45 -10.17 -9.10
N ALA A 473 15.33 -10.65 -7.86
CA ALA A 473 16.49 -11.00 -7.03
C ALA A 473 17.16 -12.30 -7.47
N GLY A 474 16.41 -13.21 -8.13
CA GLY A 474 16.92 -14.51 -8.58
C GLY A 474 17.82 -14.48 -9.82
N THR A 475 17.98 -13.34 -10.49
CA THR A 475 18.80 -13.22 -11.71
C THR A 475 19.88 -12.15 -11.56
N LEU A 476 21.08 -12.47 -12.06
CA LEU A 476 22.22 -11.54 -12.16
C LEU A 476 22.52 -11.16 -13.62
N GLU A 477 21.68 -11.58 -14.57
CA GLU A 477 21.84 -11.30 -15.99
C GLU A 477 20.96 -10.14 -16.42
N ARG A 478 21.60 -9.08 -16.96
CA ARG A 478 20.92 -7.85 -17.34
C ARG A 478 19.74 -8.07 -18.30
N ASP A 479 19.92 -8.84 -19.36
CA ASP A 479 18.89 -9.02 -20.38
C ASP A 479 17.70 -9.83 -19.84
N GLN A 480 17.96 -10.78 -18.94
CA GLN A 480 16.93 -11.54 -18.26
C GLN A 480 16.15 -10.66 -17.26
N THR A 481 16.83 -9.80 -16.50
CA THR A 481 16.18 -8.83 -15.61
C THR A 481 15.25 -7.90 -16.39
N LEU A 482 15.68 -7.40 -17.56
CA LEU A 482 14.86 -6.55 -18.44
C LEU A 482 13.61 -7.29 -18.94
N ALA A 483 13.77 -8.55 -19.36
CA ALA A 483 12.66 -9.37 -19.84
C ALA A 483 11.64 -9.67 -18.72
N LEU A 484 12.10 -10.07 -17.53
CA LEU A 484 11.22 -10.32 -16.37
C LEU A 484 10.47 -9.05 -15.97
N MET A 485 11.16 -7.92 -15.93
CA MET A 485 10.56 -6.62 -15.64
C MET A 485 9.42 -6.29 -16.62
N ALA A 486 9.64 -6.49 -17.91
CA ALA A 486 8.63 -6.28 -18.94
C ALA A 486 7.45 -7.24 -18.78
N GLN A 487 7.70 -8.54 -18.53
CA GLN A 487 6.68 -9.58 -18.34
C GLN A 487 5.81 -9.37 -17.09
N MET A 488 6.36 -8.79 -16.02
CA MET A 488 5.54 -8.44 -14.84
C MET A 488 4.67 -7.22 -15.09
N THR A 489 5.19 -6.29 -15.91
CA THR A 489 4.51 -5.05 -16.25
C THR A 489 3.35 -5.28 -17.23
N VAL A 490 3.52 -6.17 -18.21
CA VAL A 490 2.55 -6.45 -19.25
C VAL A 490 2.04 -7.89 -19.08
N PRO A 491 0.72 -8.12 -18.90
CA PRO A 491 -0.39 -7.18 -19.09
C PRO A 491 -0.87 -6.47 -17.80
N THR A 492 -0.23 -6.72 -16.66
CA THR A 492 -0.76 -6.35 -15.32
C THR A 492 -0.94 -4.85 -15.12
N LEU A 493 0.05 -4.04 -15.51
CA LEU A 493 0.07 -2.59 -15.31
C LEU A 493 -0.28 -1.85 -16.61
N ALA A 494 0.20 -2.36 -17.75
CA ALA A 494 0.10 -1.69 -19.05
C ALA A 494 -0.12 -2.70 -20.19
N SER A 495 -0.63 -2.22 -21.33
CA SER A 495 -0.78 -3.04 -22.54
C SER A 495 0.53 -3.16 -23.31
N TRP A 496 1.45 -2.21 -23.09
CA TRP A 496 2.82 -2.30 -23.56
C TRP A 496 3.77 -1.57 -22.63
N CYS A 497 5.03 -1.97 -22.68
CA CYS A 497 6.12 -1.29 -22.00
C CYS A 497 7.37 -1.18 -22.86
N ALA A 498 8.17 -0.16 -22.59
CA ALA A 498 9.49 0.02 -23.17
C ALA A 498 10.49 0.40 -22.08
N ILE A 499 11.64 -0.26 -22.08
CA ILE A 499 12.70 -0.02 -21.11
C ILE A 499 13.86 0.66 -21.83
N TYR A 500 14.21 1.86 -21.35
CA TYR A 500 15.36 2.61 -21.79
C TYR A 500 16.47 2.47 -20.76
N THR A 501 17.71 2.32 -21.22
CA THR A 501 18.87 2.22 -20.33
C THR A 501 19.85 3.34 -20.62
N ILE A 502 20.56 3.77 -19.58
CA ILE A 502 21.52 4.87 -19.64
C ILE A 502 22.89 4.29 -19.30
N ALA A 503 23.82 4.34 -20.26
CA ALA A 503 25.18 3.85 -20.05
C ALA A 503 25.90 4.70 -18.98
N ASP A 504 25.92 6.03 -19.18
CA ASP A 504 26.57 7.02 -18.33
C ASP A 504 25.66 8.22 -18.05
N GLU A 505 25.89 8.97 -16.97
CA GLU A 505 25.05 10.13 -16.57
C GLU A 505 24.94 11.22 -17.65
N ARG A 506 25.85 11.23 -18.63
CA ARG A 506 25.89 12.16 -19.75
C ARG A 506 25.35 11.57 -21.05
N SER A 507 25.07 10.27 -21.08
CA SER A 507 24.62 9.57 -22.27
C SER A 507 23.11 9.66 -22.40
N GLU A 508 22.63 9.77 -23.64
CA GLU A 508 21.20 9.72 -23.91
C GLU A 508 20.64 8.32 -23.63
N PRO A 509 19.39 8.20 -23.13
CA PRO A 509 18.76 6.91 -22.95
C PRO A 509 18.56 6.22 -24.28
N TYR A 510 18.96 4.95 -24.40
CA TYR A 510 18.68 4.13 -25.58
C TYR A 510 17.68 3.03 -25.24
N LEU A 511 16.88 2.66 -26.24
CA LEU A 511 15.86 1.63 -26.13
C LEU A 511 16.51 0.25 -25.99
N ALA A 512 16.37 -0.39 -24.83
CA ALA A 512 16.95 -1.70 -24.56
C ALA A 512 15.94 -2.82 -24.78
N PHE A 513 14.69 -2.64 -24.35
CA PHE A 513 13.67 -3.68 -24.40
C PHE A 513 12.28 -3.10 -24.69
N VAL A 514 11.43 -3.87 -25.39
CA VAL A 514 10.04 -3.52 -25.72
C VAL A 514 9.19 -4.77 -25.60
N LEU A 515 8.02 -4.65 -24.99
CA LEU A 515 7.01 -5.70 -24.91
C LEU A 515 5.62 -5.13 -25.12
N HIS A 516 4.75 -5.90 -25.75
CA HIS A 516 3.34 -5.60 -25.96
C HIS A 516 2.52 -6.86 -25.62
N GLU A 517 1.29 -6.70 -25.12
CA GLU A 517 0.40 -7.82 -24.76
C GLU A 517 0.09 -8.74 -25.95
N ASP A 518 -0.03 -8.13 -27.14
CA ASP A 518 -0.15 -8.76 -28.45
C ASP A 518 1.23 -8.84 -29.13
N GLU A 519 1.73 -10.06 -29.35
CA GLU A 519 3.05 -10.34 -29.94
C GLU A 519 3.22 -9.73 -31.34
N ASP A 520 2.14 -9.69 -32.14
CA ASP A 520 2.16 -9.15 -33.51
C ASP A 520 2.41 -7.63 -33.55
N ARG A 521 2.32 -6.95 -32.39
CA ARG A 521 2.52 -5.50 -32.26
C ARG A 521 3.92 -5.10 -31.85
N ILE A 522 4.74 -6.04 -31.36
CA ILE A 522 6.05 -5.75 -30.78
C ILE A 522 6.97 -5.05 -31.79
N ASP A 523 7.06 -5.59 -33.01
CA ASP A 523 7.93 -5.02 -34.06
C ASP A 523 7.48 -3.62 -34.50
N GLY A 524 6.17 -3.41 -34.61
CA GLY A 524 5.60 -2.12 -34.97
C GLY A 524 5.82 -1.06 -33.89
N LEU A 525 5.67 -1.45 -32.62
CA LEU A 525 5.95 -0.60 -31.46
C LEU A 525 7.42 -0.23 -31.37
N ARG A 526 8.32 -1.21 -31.50
CA ARG A 526 9.78 -0.98 -31.49
C ARG A 526 10.18 0.00 -32.60
N ALA A 527 9.74 -0.25 -33.83
CA ALA A 527 10.05 0.62 -34.97
C ALA A 527 9.48 2.05 -34.83
N LEU A 528 8.38 2.23 -34.08
CA LEU A 528 7.85 3.55 -33.75
C LEU A 528 8.72 4.24 -32.70
N LEU A 529 9.02 3.56 -31.59
CA LEU A 529 9.79 4.12 -30.47
C LEU A 529 11.24 4.44 -30.84
N GLU A 530 11.85 3.71 -31.76
CA GLU A 530 13.19 4.02 -32.30
C GLU A 530 13.23 5.32 -33.12
N ARG A 531 12.07 5.86 -33.55
CA ARG A 531 11.96 7.10 -34.32
C ARG A 531 11.52 8.30 -33.47
N VAL A 532 11.22 8.07 -32.21
CA VAL A 532 10.80 9.10 -31.25
C VAL A 532 12.00 9.43 -30.37
N ASP A 533 12.21 10.73 -30.11
CA ASP A 533 13.28 11.14 -29.20
C ASP A 533 13.06 10.52 -27.82
N PRO A 534 14.10 9.94 -27.20
CA PRO A 534 13.95 9.27 -25.92
C PRO A 534 13.50 10.25 -24.83
N PRO A 535 12.73 9.79 -23.83
CA PRO A 535 12.31 10.64 -22.73
C PRO A 535 13.51 11.18 -21.94
N SER A 536 13.47 12.45 -21.49
CA SER A 536 14.52 13.03 -20.64
C SER A 536 14.67 12.26 -19.31
N ALA A 537 15.90 12.12 -18.81
CA ALA A 537 16.19 11.39 -17.59
C ALA A 537 15.89 12.22 -16.32
N GLU A 538 14.61 12.41 -15.99
CA GLU A 538 14.17 13.07 -14.75
C GLU A 538 13.93 12.08 -13.61
N ARG A 539 13.76 12.60 -12.38
CA ARG A 539 13.67 11.80 -11.14
C ARG A 539 12.24 11.50 -10.67
N SER A 540 11.21 11.91 -11.40
CA SER A 540 9.80 11.70 -11.04
C SER A 540 9.01 11.09 -12.19
N ALA A 541 7.94 10.36 -11.85
CA ALA A 541 6.98 9.88 -12.84
C ALA A 541 6.35 11.06 -13.60
N ARG A 542 6.12 10.88 -14.90
CA ARG A 542 5.44 11.89 -15.72
C ARG A 542 4.72 11.28 -16.92
N GLN A 543 3.79 12.05 -17.47
CA GLN A 543 3.18 11.73 -18.75
C GLN A 543 4.15 12.00 -19.90
N TRP A 544 4.13 11.14 -20.93
CA TRP A 544 4.96 11.27 -22.12
C TRP A 544 4.10 11.16 -23.38
N THR A 545 3.85 12.29 -24.06
CA THR A 545 2.91 12.32 -25.20
C THR A 545 3.55 11.93 -26.54
N ALA A 546 4.88 11.94 -26.64
CA ALA A 546 5.58 11.78 -27.90
C ALA A 546 5.24 10.47 -28.66
N PRO A 547 5.06 9.30 -28.00
CA PRO A 547 4.63 8.08 -28.69
C PRO A 547 3.23 8.21 -29.29
N ALA A 548 2.28 8.80 -28.56
CA ALA A 548 0.92 9.03 -29.04
C ALA A 548 0.89 10.02 -30.21
N ASP A 549 1.67 11.10 -30.12
CA ASP A 549 1.81 12.10 -31.20
C ASP A 549 2.41 11.47 -32.48
N ALA A 550 3.46 10.64 -32.31
CA ALA A 550 4.11 9.94 -33.41
C ALA A 550 3.20 8.88 -34.06
N ALA A 551 2.46 8.14 -33.25
CA ALA A 551 1.43 7.20 -33.67
C ALA A 551 0.33 7.89 -34.49
N HIS A 552 -0.21 9.01 -33.98
CA HIS A 552 -1.23 9.79 -34.65
C HIS A 552 -0.73 10.35 -36.00
N ALA A 553 0.49 10.89 -36.02
CA ALA A 553 1.11 11.38 -37.26
C ALA A 553 1.36 10.25 -38.27
N ALA A 554 1.76 9.07 -37.82
CA ALA A 554 1.95 7.90 -38.69
C ALA A 554 0.63 7.42 -39.31
N ALA A 555 -0.44 7.34 -38.50
CA ALA A 555 -1.78 6.99 -38.98
C ALA A 555 -2.31 8.03 -39.98
N LEU A 556 -2.14 9.33 -39.70
CA LEU A 556 -2.54 10.40 -40.62
C LEU A 556 -1.82 10.27 -41.98
N ARG A 557 -0.50 10.06 -41.97
CA ARG A 557 0.28 9.85 -43.21
C ARG A 557 -0.17 8.59 -43.97
N ALA A 558 -0.48 7.52 -43.26
CA ALA A 558 -0.99 6.29 -43.87
C ALA A 558 -2.37 6.51 -44.54
N SER A 559 -3.28 7.20 -43.87
CA SER A 559 -4.61 7.57 -44.40
C SER A 559 -4.53 8.53 -45.58
N LEU A 560 -3.61 9.50 -45.56
CA LEU A 560 -3.40 10.40 -46.71
C LEU A 560 -2.82 9.67 -47.93
N ARG A 561 -1.96 8.66 -47.71
CA ARG A 561 -1.45 7.79 -48.79
C ARG A 561 -2.52 6.88 -49.36
N SER A 562 -3.41 6.32 -48.54
CA SER A 562 -4.52 5.50 -49.06
C SER A 562 -5.53 6.32 -49.86
N LEU A 563 -5.64 7.62 -49.59
CA LEU A 563 -6.44 8.59 -50.35
C LEU A 563 -5.72 9.17 -51.59
N GLY A 564 -4.47 8.77 -51.88
CA GLY A 564 -3.72 9.21 -53.06
C GLY A 564 -3.17 10.65 -52.99
N LEU A 565 -3.07 11.23 -51.78
CA LEU A 565 -2.70 12.64 -51.55
C LEU A 565 -1.29 12.84 -50.96
N GLY A 566 -0.41 11.82 -51.00
CA GLY A 566 0.93 11.87 -50.39
C GLY A 566 2.08 11.56 -51.35
N GLU A 567 3.26 12.15 -51.12
CA GLU A 567 4.47 11.89 -51.89
C GLU A 567 4.91 10.42 -51.81
N ALA A 568 5.28 9.85 -52.96
CA ALA A 568 5.70 8.46 -53.12
C ALA A 568 7.13 8.25 -52.58
N GLY A 569 7.27 8.13 -51.26
CA GLY A 569 8.47 7.66 -50.58
C GLY A 569 8.39 6.17 -50.20
N ARG A 570 9.56 5.49 -50.20
CA ARG A 570 9.87 4.05 -49.95
C ARG A 570 8.86 3.22 -49.12
N PRO A 571 8.74 1.90 -49.38
CA PRO A 571 7.78 1.03 -48.69
C PRO A 571 8.27 0.77 -47.26
N ALA A 572 7.53 1.26 -46.27
CA ALA A 572 7.60 0.76 -44.91
C ALA A 572 6.15 0.68 -44.40
N THR A 573 5.75 -0.56 -44.08
CA THR A 573 4.50 -0.98 -43.43
C THR A 573 3.19 -0.59 -44.14
N GLY A 574 2.34 -1.58 -44.43
CA GLY A 574 1.06 -1.35 -45.08
C GLY A 574 0.15 -0.40 -44.27
N PRO A 575 -0.77 0.35 -44.90
CA PRO A 575 -1.61 1.33 -44.21
C PRO A 575 -2.37 0.75 -42.99
N GLY A 576 -2.76 -0.53 -43.04
CA GLY A 576 -3.38 -1.24 -41.92
C GLY A 576 -2.48 -1.40 -40.69
N THR A 577 -1.18 -1.66 -40.88
CA THR A 577 -0.24 -1.80 -39.76
C THR A 577 -0.01 -0.48 -39.03
N ALA A 578 0.11 0.64 -39.75
CA ALA A 578 0.30 1.96 -39.14
C ALA A 578 -0.93 2.43 -38.34
N LEU A 579 -2.15 2.22 -38.86
CA LEU A 579 -3.39 2.52 -38.16
C LEU A 579 -3.55 1.67 -36.89
N ALA A 580 -3.18 0.40 -36.97
CA ALA A 580 -3.35 -0.52 -35.85
C ALA A 580 -2.27 -0.32 -34.76
N THR A 581 -1.03 0.04 -35.12
CA THR A 581 -0.03 0.54 -34.15
C THR A 581 -0.52 1.84 -33.50
N ALA A 582 -1.19 2.72 -34.24
CA ALA A 582 -1.68 3.97 -33.67
C ALA A 582 -2.81 3.78 -32.65
N ALA A 583 -3.69 2.80 -32.85
CA ALA A 583 -4.71 2.44 -31.85
C ALA A 583 -4.09 1.82 -30.58
N ALA A 584 -3.02 1.04 -30.73
CA ALA A 584 -2.32 0.39 -29.62
C ALA A 584 -1.49 1.37 -28.76
N VAL A 585 -0.96 2.44 -29.37
CA VAL A 585 -0.02 3.40 -28.73
C VAL A 585 -0.64 4.78 -28.50
N GLY A 586 -1.85 5.02 -29.00
CA GLY A 586 -2.49 6.34 -28.99
C GLY A 586 -3.17 6.74 -27.67
N GLY A 587 -3.06 5.95 -26.61
CA GLY A 587 -3.61 6.26 -25.29
C GLY A 587 -2.63 7.01 -24.38
N GLU A 588 -2.88 6.96 -23.07
CA GLU A 588 -1.97 7.56 -22.09
C GLU A 588 -0.66 6.77 -21.98
N THR A 589 0.46 7.48 -21.91
CA THR A 589 1.78 6.90 -21.67
C THR A 589 2.43 7.60 -20.47
N VAL A 590 2.94 6.82 -19.53
CA VAL A 590 3.63 7.28 -18.32
C VAL A 590 5.07 6.76 -18.34
N VAL A 591 6.02 7.61 -17.95
CA VAL A 591 7.44 7.24 -17.81
C VAL A 591 7.80 7.27 -16.34
N LEU A 592 8.40 6.18 -15.88
CA LEU A 592 8.83 5.94 -14.51
C LEU A 592 10.36 5.81 -14.48
N PRO A 593 11.07 6.56 -13.63
CA PRO A 593 12.52 6.51 -13.58
C PRO A 593 13.03 5.26 -12.85
N LEU A 594 14.06 4.63 -13.41
CA LEU A 594 14.80 3.56 -12.75
C LEU A 594 15.95 4.18 -11.98
N ILE A 595 15.74 4.35 -10.68
CA ILE A 595 16.70 5.01 -9.78
C ILE A 595 17.37 3.97 -8.89
N ALA A 596 18.69 3.90 -8.96
CA ALA A 596 19.52 3.11 -8.06
C ALA A 596 20.64 4.00 -7.51
N ARG A 597 20.88 3.95 -6.19
CA ARG A 597 21.96 4.71 -5.51
C ARG A 597 21.97 6.20 -5.87
N ASP A 598 20.80 6.84 -5.84
CA ASP A 598 20.57 8.25 -6.21
C ASP A 598 20.89 8.62 -7.68
N ARG A 599 21.07 7.64 -8.56
CA ARG A 599 21.31 7.85 -9.99
C ARG A 599 20.19 7.24 -10.84
N VAL A 600 19.79 7.96 -11.88
CA VAL A 600 18.87 7.42 -12.91
C VAL A 600 19.69 6.54 -13.85
N ILE A 601 19.45 5.23 -13.82
CA ILE A 601 20.14 4.24 -14.66
C ILE A 601 19.32 3.84 -15.89
N GLY A 602 18.04 4.22 -15.93
CA GLY A 602 17.12 3.89 -17.02
C GLY A 602 15.74 4.47 -16.79
N LEU A 603 14.83 4.20 -17.72
CA LEU A 603 13.45 4.66 -17.70
C LEU A 603 12.53 3.51 -18.13
N LEU A 604 11.41 3.34 -17.42
CA LEU A 604 10.32 2.44 -17.79
C LEU A 604 9.16 3.27 -18.35
N ALA A 605 8.90 3.13 -19.65
CA ALA A 605 7.71 3.69 -20.27
C ALA A 605 6.59 2.66 -20.28
N LEU A 606 5.41 3.05 -19.80
CA LEU A 606 4.18 2.26 -19.75
C LEU A 606 3.12 2.92 -20.61
N GLY A 607 2.42 2.17 -21.46
CA GLY A 607 1.34 2.72 -22.26
C GLY A 607 0.07 1.89 -22.30
N LYS A 608 -1.03 2.62 -22.51
CA LYS A 608 -2.38 2.10 -22.68
C LYS A 608 -2.91 2.39 -24.09
N PRO A 609 -3.87 1.60 -24.59
CA PRO A 609 -4.52 1.85 -25.87
C PRO A 609 -5.40 3.10 -25.82
N THR A 610 -5.85 3.56 -26.99
CA THR A 610 -6.71 4.76 -27.13
C THR A 610 -7.95 4.68 -26.22
N ASP A 611 -8.32 5.80 -25.59
CA ASP A 611 -9.43 5.97 -24.64
C ASP A 611 -9.26 5.34 -23.23
N GLU A 612 -8.12 4.71 -22.94
CA GLU A 612 -7.75 4.26 -21.60
C GLU A 612 -6.76 5.22 -20.91
N ARG A 613 -6.92 5.36 -19.58
CA ARG A 613 -6.06 6.17 -18.72
C ARG A 613 -5.55 5.35 -17.53
N PHE A 614 -4.36 5.69 -17.05
CA PHE A 614 -3.82 5.10 -15.84
C PHE A 614 -4.57 5.63 -14.61
N ARG A 615 -4.94 4.71 -13.72
CA ARG A 615 -5.36 5.10 -12.37
C ARG A 615 -4.13 5.42 -11.53
N GLN A 616 -4.26 6.33 -10.57
CA GLN A 616 -3.17 6.78 -9.73
C GLN A 616 -2.49 5.60 -9.00
N GLU A 617 -3.29 4.63 -8.53
CA GLU A 617 -2.80 3.46 -7.79
C GLU A 617 -1.90 2.55 -8.66
N ILE A 618 -2.17 2.49 -9.97
CA ILE A 618 -1.36 1.70 -10.92
C ILE A 618 -0.01 2.39 -11.17
N VAL A 619 -0.01 3.73 -11.23
CA VAL A 619 1.22 4.51 -11.38
C VAL A 619 2.10 4.34 -10.14
N GLU A 620 1.51 4.44 -8.95
CA GLU A 620 2.21 4.21 -7.67
C GLU A 620 2.80 2.79 -7.58
N LEU A 621 2.03 1.77 -7.97
CA LEU A 621 2.50 0.40 -8.04
C LEU A 621 3.66 0.22 -9.04
N GLY A 622 3.56 0.89 -10.20
CA GLY A 622 4.63 0.93 -11.19
C GLY A 622 5.89 1.61 -10.68
N GLU A 623 5.78 2.68 -9.88
CA GLU A 623 6.93 3.34 -9.24
C GLU A 623 7.62 2.40 -8.24
N ASP A 624 6.84 1.66 -7.43
CA ASP A 624 7.38 0.65 -6.50
C ASP A 624 8.11 -0.47 -7.24
N LEU A 625 7.54 -0.96 -8.34
CA LEU A 625 8.20 -1.93 -9.22
C LEU A 625 9.50 -1.35 -9.82
N SER A 626 9.44 -0.11 -10.31
CA SER A 626 10.58 0.58 -10.93
C SER A 626 11.75 0.71 -9.97
N ARG A 627 11.50 1.02 -8.69
CA ARG A 627 12.52 1.06 -7.64
C ARG A 627 13.21 -0.30 -7.45
N ARG A 628 12.44 -1.40 -7.41
CA ARG A 628 12.98 -2.76 -7.23
C ARG A 628 13.76 -3.23 -8.45
N ALA A 629 13.20 -3.01 -9.64
CA ALA A 629 13.83 -3.35 -10.90
C ALA A 629 15.13 -2.56 -11.12
N ALA A 630 15.16 -1.27 -10.74
CA ALA A 630 16.37 -0.47 -10.81
C ALA A 630 17.51 -1.04 -9.96
N LEU A 631 17.21 -1.47 -8.73
CA LEU A 631 18.21 -2.12 -7.87
C LEU A 631 18.70 -3.44 -8.45
N ALA A 632 17.81 -4.27 -9.01
CA ALA A 632 18.20 -5.52 -9.66
C ALA A 632 19.07 -5.29 -10.90
N LEU A 633 18.71 -4.31 -11.75
CA LEU A 633 19.49 -3.93 -12.94
C LEU A 633 20.87 -3.37 -12.57
N ASP A 634 20.96 -2.54 -11.53
CA ASP A 634 22.24 -2.03 -11.02
C ASP A 634 23.13 -3.17 -10.51
N ASN A 635 22.57 -4.11 -9.75
CA ASN A 635 23.30 -5.27 -9.25
C ASN A 635 23.78 -6.19 -10.39
N ALA A 636 22.92 -6.47 -11.38
CA ALA A 636 23.28 -7.27 -12.56
C ALA A 636 24.41 -6.59 -13.37
N ARG A 637 24.34 -5.26 -13.54
CA ARG A 637 25.39 -4.48 -14.20
C ARG A 637 26.72 -4.57 -13.44
N LEU A 638 26.71 -4.30 -12.13
CA LEU A 638 27.92 -4.32 -11.31
C LEU A 638 28.56 -5.71 -11.26
N TYR A 639 27.75 -6.76 -11.18
CA TYR A 639 28.23 -8.13 -11.23
C TYR A 639 28.89 -8.42 -12.57
N SER A 640 28.23 -8.07 -13.68
CA SER A 640 28.76 -8.24 -15.04
C SER A 640 30.06 -7.47 -15.27
N GLU A 641 30.14 -6.21 -14.84
CA GLU A 641 31.34 -5.37 -14.95
C GLU A 641 32.50 -5.99 -14.16
N ARG A 642 32.24 -6.42 -12.91
CA ARG A 642 33.24 -7.10 -12.10
C ARG A 642 33.73 -8.38 -12.78
N THR A 643 32.82 -9.18 -13.37
CA THR A 643 33.15 -10.46 -14.06
C THR A 643 34.02 -10.23 -15.27
N ALA A 644 33.72 -9.22 -16.07
CA ALA A 644 34.54 -8.84 -17.20
C ALA A 644 35.95 -8.40 -16.77
N ILE A 645 36.07 -7.62 -15.69
CA ILE A 645 37.37 -7.17 -15.16
C ILE A 645 38.20 -8.36 -14.67
N SER A 646 37.63 -9.26 -13.87
CA SER A 646 38.33 -10.44 -13.35
C SER A 646 38.85 -11.33 -14.49
N GLN A 647 37.98 -11.67 -15.46
CA GLN A 647 38.37 -12.47 -16.62
C GLN A 647 39.44 -11.79 -17.48
N SER A 648 39.37 -10.47 -17.66
CA SER A 648 40.39 -9.73 -18.41
C SER A 648 41.73 -9.73 -17.68
N LEU A 649 41.73 -9.57 -16.35
CA LEU A 649 42.95 -9.62 -15.54
C LEU A 649 43.58 -11.01 -15.60
N GLN A 650 42.79 -12.07 -15.42
CA GLN A 650 43.27 -13.45 -15.48
C GLN A 650 43.87 -13.81 -16.86
N ARG A 651 43.21 -13.43 -17.96
CA ARG A 651 43.78 -13.64 -19.32
C ARG A 651 45.09 -12.90 -19.54
N SER A 652 45.31 -11.76 -18.88
CA SER A 652 46.56 -11.02 -18.99
C SER A 652 47.73 -11.67 -18.23
N LEU A 653 47.42 -12.46 -17.20
CA LEU A 653 48.43 -13.13 -16.36
C LEU A 653 48.94 -14.44 -16.96
N LEU A 654 48.13 -15.11 -17.79
CA LEU A 654 48.51 -16.36 -18.46
C LEU A 654 49.32 -16.10 -19.76
N PRO A 655 50.16 -17.05 -20.20
CA PRO A 655 50.89 -16.92 -21.46
C PRO A 655 49.95 -16.95 -22.67
N PRO A 656 50.12 -16.04 -23.65
CA PRO A 656 49.24 -15.99 -24.81
C PRO A 656 49.45 -17.19 -25.76
N GLU A 657 50.69 -17.69 -25.89
CA GLU A 657 51.05 -18.87 -26.68
C GLU A 657 52.23 -19.60 -26.03
N LEU A 658 52.25 -20.93 -26.15
CA LEU A 658 53.38 -21.77 -25.73
C LEU A 658 54.44 -21.81 -26.83
N PRO A 659 55.74 -21.57 -26.54
CA PRO A 659 56.80 -21.68 -27.52
C PRO A 659 57.02 -23.14 -27.97
N HIS A 660 57.35 -23.33 -29.25
CA HIS A 660 57.80 -24.63 -29.75
C HIS A 660 59.26 -24.89 -29.33
N ILE A 661 59.51 -26.02 -28.68
CA ILE A 661 60.84 -26.45 -28.21
C ILE A 661 61.29 -27.65 -29.06
N PRO A 662 62.44 -27.58 -29.75
CA PRO A 662 62.94 -28.71 -30.53
C PRO A 662 63.16 -29.93 -29.65
N GLY A 663 62.56 -31.07 -30.02
CA GLY A 663 62.74 -32.33 -29.32
C GLY A 663 61.99 -32.45 -27.99
N VAL A 664 61.05 -31.54 -27.68
CA VAL A 664 60.21 -31.61 -26.47
C VAL A 664 58.75 -31.33 -26.84
N GLU A 665 57.86 -32.27 -26.50
CA GLU A 665 56.41 -32.12 -26.62
C GLU A 665 55.87 -31.53 -25.32
N VAL A 666 55.17 -30.40 -25.38
CA VAL A 666 54.65 -29.71 -24.19
C VAL A 666 53.15 -29.48 -24.34
N GLU A 667 52.40 -29.82 -23.30
CA GLU A 667 50.98 -29.47 -23.15
C GLU A 667 50.75 -28.76 -21.82
N VAL A 668 49.88 -27.76 -21.82
CA VAL A 668 49.37 -27.15 -20.58
C VAL A 668 47.85 -27.15 -20.55
N VAL A 669 47.28 -27.62 -19.44
CA VAL A 669 45.86 -27.47 -19.12
C VAL A 669 45.72 -26.57 -17.91
N TYR A 670 44.98 -25.47 -18.06
CA TYR A 670 44.65 -24.57 -16.97
C TYR A 670 43.14 -24.45 -16.82
N ARG A 671 42.65 -24.57 -15.59
CA ARG A 671 41.23 -24.37 -15.25
C ARG A 671 41.14 -23.53 -13.98
N ALA A 672 40.40 -22.43 -14.07
CA ALA A 672 40.04 -21.64 -12.91
C ALA A 672 38.93 -22.33 -12.11
N ALA A 673 38.98 -22.26 -10.78
CA ALA A 673 37.90 -22.70 -9.90
C ALA A 673 36.89 -21.60 -9.58
N GLY A 674 35.68 -22.06 -9.29
CA GLY A 674 34.55 -21.25 -8.84
C GLY A 674 33.64 -20.73 -9.96
N GLU A 675 32.35 -20.62 -9.63
CA GLU A 675 31.38 -19.78 -10.36
C GLU A 675 31.61 -18.28 -10.09
N GLY A 676 32.86 -17.92 -9.79
CA GLY A 676 33.22 -16.76 -9.00
C GLY A 676 34.06 -15.75 -9.77
N ASN A 677 33.89 -14.51 -9.36
CA ASN A 677 34.47 -13.32 -9.96
C ASN A 677 35.88 -13.00 -9.41
N GLU A 678 36.63 -14.04 -9.08
CA GLU A 678 37.90 -13.94 -8.38
C GLU A 678 39.03 -14.41 -9.29
N VAL A 679 40.17 -13.72 -9.23
CA VAL A 679 41.34 -14.09 -10.02
C VAL A 679 42.13 -15.13 -9.25
N GLY A 680 42.46 -16.20 -9.95
CA GLY A 680 43.21 -17.32 -9.44
C GLY A 680 44.65 -17.04 -9.01
N GLY A 681 45.16 -17.86 -8.11
CA GLY A 681 46.55 -17.84 -7.63
C GLY A 681 47.51 -18.61 -8.54
N ASP A 682 47.02 -19.66 -9.18
CA ASP A 682 47.77 -20.56 -10.06
C ASP A 682 48.26 -19.87 -11.35
N PHE A 683 49.52 -20.11 -11.71
CA PHE A 683 50.06 -19.70 -12.99
C PHE A 683 51.12 -20.67 -13.54
N TYR A 684 51.37 -20.52 -14.84
CA TYR A 684 52.48 -21.18 -15.52
C TYR A 684 53.14 -20.21 -16.52
N ASP A 685 54.40 -20.43 -16.86
CA ASP A 685 55.06 -19.77 -17.98
C ASP A 685 56.07 -20.71 -18.64
N LEU A 686 56.23 -20.57 -19.96
CA LEU A 686 57.21 -21.29 -20.74
C LEU A 686 57.82 -20.32 -21.75
N PHE A 687 59.14 -20.14 -21.71
CA PHE A 687 59.76 -19.04 -22.41
C PHE A 687 61.19 -19.27 -22.87
N PRO A 688 61.60 -18.68 -24.02
CA PRO A 688 62.99 -18.72 -24.44
C PRO A 688 63.84 -17.76 -23.58
N ILE A 689 64.93 -18.30 -23.02
CA ILE A 689 65.94 -17.55 -22.27
C ILE A 689 67.00 -17.03 -23.26
N ARG A 690 67.62 -17.96 -23.99
CA ARG A 690 68.63 -17.72 -25.02
C ARG A 690 68.61 -18.86 -26.05
N GLU A 691 69.39 -18.77 -27.11
CA GLU A 691 69.44 -19.83 -28.13
C GLU A 691 69.80 -21.18 -27.50
N GLY A 692 68.95 -22.19 -27.69
CA GLY A 692 69.11 -23.53 -27.12
C GLY A 692 68.78 -23.67 -25.63
N CYS A 693 68.21 -22.65 -24.97
CA CYS A 693 67.80 -22.70 -23.56
C CYS A 693 66.41 -22.09 -23.34
N TRP A 694 65.54 -22.83 -22.66
CA TRP A 694 64.18 -22.42 -22.33
C TRP A 694 63.96 -22.47 -20.82
N GLY A 695 63.18 -21.55 -20.29
CA GLY A 695 62.72 -21.54 -18.90
C GLY A 695 61.28 -22.02 -18.82
N PHE A 696 60.95 -22.77 -17.78
CA PHE A 696 59.58 -23.13 -17.42
C PHE A 696 59.32 -22.79 -15.96
N ALA A 697 58.09 -22.42 -15.66
CA ALA A 697 57.64 -22.09 -14.33
C ALA A 697 56.20 -22.57 -14.14
N ILE A 698 55.89 -23.12 -12.97
CA ILE A 698 54.54 -23.40 -12.52
C ILE A 698 54.49 -23.11 -11.01
N GLY A 699 53.48 -22.38 -10.57
CA GLY A 699 53.41 -21.91 -9.20
C GLY A 699 52.02 -21.49 -8.79
N ASP A 700 51.84 -21.38 -7.48
CA ASP A 700 50.61 -20.92 -6.85
C ASP A 700 50.92 -19.83 -5.81
N VAL A 701 50.20 -18.71 -5.93
CA VAL A 701 50.23 -17.60 -4.98
C VAL A 701 49.11 -17.79 -3.96
N CYS A 702 49.47 -17.83 -2.68
CA CYS A 702 48.49 -17.96 -1.61
C CYS A 702 47.44 -16.82 -1.63
N GLY A 703 46.18 -17.22 -1.79
CA GLY A 703 45.00 -16.36 -1.76
C GLY A 703 44.51 -15.95 -3.15
N THR A 704 43.29 -15.44 -3.23
CA THR A 704 42.66 -15.04 -4.51
C THR A 704 42.66 -13.52 -4.70
N GLY A 705 42.29 -13.07 -5.89
CA GLY A 705 41.95 -11.67 -6.18
C GLY A 705 43.10 -10.79 -6.69
N PRO A 706 42.89 -9.46 -6.74
CA PRO A 706 43.79 -8.52 -7.41
C PRO A 706 45.21 -8.48 -6.83
N GLU A 707 45.38 -8.72 -5.53
CA GLU A 707 46.71 -8.72 -4.93
C GLU A 707 47.49 -10.02 -5.20
N ALA A 708 46.82 -11.17 -5.38
CA ALA A 708 47.49 -12.41 -5.83
C ALA A 708 47.93 -12.25 -7.29
N ALA A 709 47.05 -11.69 -8.11
CA ALA A 709 47.34 -11.32 -9.49
C ALA A 709 48.58 -10.41 -9.62
N ALA A 710 48.79 -9.48 -8.69
CA ALA A 710 49.98 -8.61 -8.69
C ALA A 710 51.27 -9.42 -8.48
N VAL A 711 51.30 -10.32 -7.48
CA VAL A 711 52.45 -11.19 -7.20
C VAL A 711 52.71 -12.16 -8.36
N THR A 712 51.66 -12.72 -8.97
CA THR A 712 51.77 -13.55 -10.17
C THR A 712 52.41 -12.78 -11.33
N GLY A 713 51.96 -11.55 -11.57
CA GLY A 713 52.52 -10.66 -12.59
C GLY A 713 54.00 -10.31 -12.32
N LEU A 714 54.32 -9.96 -11.07
CA LEU A 714 55.68 -9.69 -10.60
C LEU A 714 56.57 -10.92 -10.84
N ALA A 715 56.17 -12.10 -10.34
CA ALA A 715 56.93 -13.33 -10.44
C ALA A 715 57.22 -13.70 -11.88
N ARG A 716 56.20 -13.73 -12.73
CA ARG A 716 56.34 -14.11 -14.13
C ARG A 716 57.31 -13.19 -14.89
N HIS A 717 57.18 -11.88 -14.72
CA HIS A 717 58.06 -10.92 -15.39
C HIS A 717 59.48 -10.93 -14.81
N ALA A 718 59.63 -11.08 -13.50
CA ALA A 718 60.92 -11.19 -12.83
C ALA A 718 61.69 -12.44 -13.27
N LEU A 719 61.03 -13.62 -13.30
CA LEU A 719 61.64 -14.87 -13.77
C LEU A 719 62.21 -14.70 -15.18
N ARG A 720 61.42 -14.16 -16.11
CA ARG A 720 61.84 -13.94 -17.49
C ARG A 720 62.99 -12.95 -17.61
N LEU A 721 62.97 -11.86 -16.85
CA LEU A 721 64.02 -10.85 -16.87
C LEU A 721 65.33 -11.42 -16.31
N LEU A 722 65.28 -11.98 -15.10
CA LEU A 722 66.46 -12.48 -14.38
C LEU A 722 67.11 -13.67 -15.11
N ALA A 723 66.32 -14.58 -15.66
CA ALA A 723 66.85 -15.69 -16.46
C ALA A 723 67.59 -15.19 -17.71
N ARG A 724 67.06 -14.15 -18.37
CA ARG A 724 67.70 -13.54 -19.56
C ARG A 724 68.99 -12.78 -19.24
N GLU A 725 69.13 -12.29 -18.01
CA GLU A 725 70.38 -11.71 -17.51
C GLU A 725 71.46 -12.77 -17.23
N GLY A 726 71.11 -14.06 -17.31
CA GLY A 726 72.03 -15.18 -17.16
C GLY A 726 72.21 -15.67 -15.72
N PHE A 727 71.33 -15.27 -14.81
CA PHE A 727 71.27 -15.86 -13.47
C PHE A 727 70.72 -17.29 -13.56
N GLY A 728 71.34 -18.23 -12.82
CA GLY A 728 70.81 -19.59 -12.68
C GLY A 728 69.64 -19.67 -11.69
N ALA A 729 68.95 -20.82 -11.66
CA ALA A 729 67.68 -20.97 -10.96
C ALA A 729 67.68 -20.55 -9.47
N PRO A 730 68.66 -20.92 -8.62
CA PRO A 730 68.68 -20.45 -7.23
C PRO A 730 68.77 -18.92 -7.11
N ALA A 731 69.66 -18.30 -7.89
CA ALA A 731 69.88 -16.86 -7.87
C ALA A 731 68.70 -16.05 -8.42
N VAL A 732 67.93 -16.63 -9.35
CA VAL A 732 66.67 -16.08 -9.85
C VAL A 732 65.62 -16.09 -8.73
N LEU A 733 65.46 -17.23 -8.05
CA LEU A 733 64.45 -17.39 -7.00
C LEU A 733 64.76 -16.59 -5.72
N GLU A 734 66.03 -16.46 -5.34
CA GLU A 734 66.47 -15.59 -4.23
C GLU A 734 66.09 -14.12 -4.46
N ARG A 735 66.29 -13.62 -5.69
CA ARG A 735 65.91 -12.24 -6.06
C ARG A 735 64.42 -12.06 -6.18
N LEU A 736 63.71 -13.07 -6.69
CA LEU A 736 62.25 -13.07 -6.69
C LEU A 736 61.71 -13.03 -5.26
N ASN A 737 62.28 -13.82 -4.35
CA ASN A 737 61.90 -13.80 -2.93
C ASN A 737 62.07 -12.41 -2.32
N ALA A 738 63.21 -11.75 -2.55
CA ALA A 738 63.43 -10.38 -2.09
C ALA A 738 62.39 -9.40 -2.67
N ALA A 739 62.08 -9.51 -3.97
CA ALA A 739 61.06 -8.66 -4.59
C ALA A 739 59.66 -8.86 -4.00
N ILE A 740 59.28 -10.11 -3.70
CA ILE A 740 58.00 -10.43 -3.05
C ILE A 740 57.95 -9.87 -1.62
N LEU A 741 59.04 -9.99 -0.86
CA LEU A 741 59.13 -9.47 0.51
C LEU A 741 59.08 -7.93 0.56
N ASP A 742 59.68 -7.25 -0.42
CA ASP A 742 59.69 -5.78 -0.52
C ASP A 742 58.32 -5.17 -0.86
N GLU A 743 57.41 -5.94 -1.49
CA GLU A 743 56.10 -5.44 -1.94
C GLU A 743 55.10 -5.16 -0.78
N GLY A 744 55.33 -5.74 0.41
CA GLY A 744 54.80 -5.27 1.69
C GLY A 744 53.49 -5.87 2.25
N ALA A 745 53.59 -6.37 3.49
CA ALA A 745 52.61 -6.37 4.61
C ALA A 745 51.27 -7.13 4.57
N ARG A 746 51.02 -8.09 3.67
CA ARG A 746 50.08 -9.18 3.95
C ARG A 746 50.72 -10.49 3.52
N SER A 747 50.84 -11.43 4.46
CA SER A 747 51.52 -12.73 4.38
C SER A 747 51.07 -13.59 3.19
N ARG A 748 51.39 -13.19 1.96
CA ARG A 748 51.19 -13.98 0.75
C ARG A 748 52.52 -14.60 0.38
N PHE A 749 52.48 -15.90 0.24
CA PHE A 749 53.62 -16.70 -0.13
C PHE A 749 53.37 -17.34 -1.48
N LEU A 750 54.44 -17.70 -2.16
CA LEU A 750 54.42 -18.28 -3.49
C LEU A 750 55.07 -19.66 -3.42
N THR A 751 54.32 -20.69 -3.81
CA THR A 751 54.91 -21.98 -4.16
C THR A 751 55.31 -21.93 -5.63
N LEU A 752 56.52 -22.36 -5.97
CA LEU A 752 57.04 -22.26 -7.33
C LEU A 752 57.99 -23.39 -7.68
N LEU A 753 57.70 -24.09 -8.76
CA LEU A 753 58.66 -24.90 -9.49
C LEU A 753 59.19 -24.06 -10.66
N TYR A 754 60.47 -23.70 -10.62
CA TYR A 754 61.16 -23.02 -11.71
C TYR A 754 62.29 -23.89 -12.23
N GLY A 755 62.45 -23.97 -13.55
CA GLY A 755 63.59 -24.64 -14.13
C GLY A 755 63.97 -24.16 -15.53
N GLU A 756 65.18 -24.52 -15.91
CA GLU A 756 65.78 -24.23 -17.20
C GLU A 756 66.04 -25.56 -17.93
N MET A 757 65.82 -25.60 -19.24
CA MET A 757 65.95 -26.80 -20.06
C MET A 757 66.88 -26.58 -21.25
N TRP A 758 67.70 -27.59 -21.50
CA TRP A 758 68.65 -27.70 -22.60
C TRP A 758 68.42 -29.01 -23.37
N PRO A 759 67.65 -28.97 -24.47
CA PRO A 759 67.57 -30.07 -25.43
C PRO A 759 68.97 -30.40 -25.98
N GLN A 760 69.31 -31.68 -25.97
CA GLN A 760 70.60 -32.19 -26.41
C GLN A 760 70.51 -32.77 -27.83
N PRO A 761 71.63 -32.81 -28.58
CA PRO A 761 71.66 -33.40 -29.92
C PRO A 761 71.35 -34.91 -29.98
N ASP A 762 71.48 -35.62 -28.86
CA ASP A 762 71.19 -37.06 -28.73
C ASP A 762 69.70 -37.36 -28.52
N GLY A 763 68.85 -36.33 -28.51
CA GLY A 763 67.41 -36.44 -28.29
C GLY A 763 67.02 -36.47 -26.81
N SER A 764 67.98 -36.40 -25.87
CA SER A 764 67.69 -36.18 -24.46
C SER A 764 67.49 -34.70 -24.15
N THR A 765 66.91 -34.38 -22.99
CA THR A 765 66.85 -33.01 -22.48
C THR A 765 67.34 -32.97 -21.05
N VAL A 766 68.27 -32.07 -20.77
CA VAL A 766 68.76 -31.80 -19.42
C VAL A 766 67.96 -30.63 -18.85
N LEU A 767 67.40 -30.79 -17.66
CA LEU A 767 66.72 -29.75 -16.92
C LEU A 767 67.47 -29.43 -15.63
N LYS A 768 67.50 -28.17 -15.26
CA LYS A 768 67.95 -27.70 -13.96
C LYS A 768 66.79 -27.00 -13.29
N ALA A 769 66.31 -27.54 -12.17
CA ALA A 769 65.10 -27.07 -11.53
C ALA A 769 65.29 -26.83 -10.03
N VAL A 770 64.45 -25.96 -9.48
CA VAL A 770 64.29 -25.69 -8.05
C VAL A 770 62.81 -25.76 -7.73
N CYS A 771 62.44 -26.56 -6.73
CA CYS A 771 61.06 -26.77 -6.29
C CYS A 771 60.83 -26.07 -4.93
N ALA A 772 60.49 -24.78 -4.97
CA ALA A 772 60.27 -23.95 -3.80
C ALA A 772 58.83 -24.10 -3.26
N GLY A 773 58.62 -25.06 -2.37
CA GLY A 773 57.34 -25.33 -1.69
C GLY A 773 56.21 -25.85 -2.58
N HIS A 774 56.44 -26.02 -3.88
CA HIS A 774 55.47 -26.50 -4.86
C HIS A 774 55.32 -28.03 -4.82
N PRO A 775 54.18 -28.60 -5.26
CA PRO A 775 54.06 -30.05 -5.48
C PRO A 775 55.20 -30.59 -6.34
N LEU A 776 55.73 -31.74 -5.96
CA LEU A 776 56.92 -32.29 -6.60
C LEU A 776 56.60 -32.71 -8.04
N PRO A 777 57.45 -32.34 -9.03
CA PRO A 777 57.29 -32.83 -10.39
C PRO A 777 57.48 -34.35 -10.42
N LEU A 778 56.61 -35.06 -11.12
CA LEU A 778 56.65 -36.51 -11.26
C LEU A 778 57.25 -36.91 -12.61
N LEU A 779 58.22 -37.82 -12.58
CA LEU A 779 58.88 -38.38 -13.74
C LEU A 779 58.36 -39.78 -14.01
N LEU A 780 57.73 -39.95 -15.16
CA LEU A 780 57.33 -41.24 -15.71
C LEU A 780 58.38 -41.72 -16.71
N ARG A 781 58.94 -42.89 -16.43
CA ARG A 781 59.83 -43.60 -17.36
C ARG A 781 59.03 -44.54 -18.28
N PRO A 782 59.58 -44.93 -19.45
CA PRO A 782 58.95 -45.88 -20.36
C PRO A 782 58.60 -47.25 -19.76
N ASP A 783 59.27 -47.65 -18.68
CA ASP A 783 59.00 -48.91 -17.96
C ASP A 783 57.78 -48.83 -17.02
N GLY A 784 57.13 -47.66 -16.93
CA GLY A 784 55.98 -47.41 -16.07
C GLY A 784 56.35 -47.00 -14.65
N THR A 785 57.65 -46.85 -14.34
CA THR A 785 58.06 -46.32 -13.04
C THR A 785 57.78 -44.83 -12.96
N VAL A 786 57.16 -44.41 -11.86
CA VAL A 786 56.90 -43.01 -11.52
C VAL A 786 57.68 -42.67 -10.27
N GLN A 787 58.44 -41.57 -10.31
CA GLN A 787 59.21 -41.10 -9.17
C GLN A 787 59.22 -39.56 -9.12
N PRO A 788 59.38 -38.94 -7.94
CA PRO A 788 59.66 -37.51 -7.84
C PRO A 788 60.94 -37.17 -8.61
N ALA A 789 60.91 -36.08 -9.37
CA ALA A 789 62.03 -35.58 -10.15
C ALA A 789 62.84 -34.51 -9.40
N ALA A 790 62.32 -34.01 -8.29
CA ALA A 790 62.96 -33.00 -7.46
C ALA A 790 62.77 -33.29 -5.95
N ASP A 791 63.54 -32.61 -5.09
CA ASP A 791 63.35 -32.60 -3.64
C ASP A 791 62.60 -31.34 -3.19
N PRO A 792 61.79 -31.42 -2.11
CA PRO A 792 61.07 -30.28 -1.59
C PRO A 792 62.03 -29.26 -0.95
N GLN A 793 61.84 -27.98 -1.28
CA GLN A 793 62.58 -26.85 -0.71
C GLN A 793 61.61 -25.80 -0.14
N PRO A 794 62.07 -24.83 0.68
CA PRO A 794 61.18 -23.83 1.26
C PRO A 794 60.49 -22.94 0.23
N LEU A 795 59.25 -22.52 0.52
CA LEU A 795 58.44 -21.60 -0.28
C LEU A 795 58.93 -20.14 -0.22
N LEU A 796 58.54 -19.34 -1.20
CA LEU A 796 58.96 -17.94 -1.36
C LEU A 796 58.01 -16.99 -0.60
N GLY A 797 58.53 -15.85 -0.15
CA GLY A 797 57.76 -14.76 0.50
C GLY A 797 57.57 -14.90 2.02
N VAL A 798 58.14 -15.94 2.64
CA VAL A 798 58.04 -16.17 4.10
C VAL A 798 59.39 -16.10 4.80
N ILE A 799 60.45 -16.57 4.16
CA ILE A 799 61.80 -16.64 4.72
C ILE A 799 62.66 -15.57 4.03
N GLU A 800 63.30 -14.69 4.79
CA GLU A 800 64.14 -13.62 4.25
C GLU A 800 65.41 -14.17 3.57
N GLU A 801 66.10 -15.09 4.24
CA GLU A 801 67.33 -15.74 3.75
C GLU A 801 67.02 -17.18 3.31
N LEU A 802 66.88 -17.40 2.01
CA LEU A 802 66.63 -18.71 1.42
C LEU A 802 67.93 -19.34 0.92
N GLU A 803 68.19 -20.57 1.35
CA GLU A 803 69.23 -21.43 0.76
C GLU A 803 68.56 -22.44 -0.17
N LEU A 804 68.55 -22.15 -1.48
CA LEU A 804 67.95 -23.02 -2.50
C LEU A 804 69.04 -23.79 -3.27
N ALA A 805 68.78 -25.06 -3.53
CA ALA A 805 69.67 -25.96 -4.26
C ALA A 805 69.11 -26.28 -5.65
N GLU A 806 69.94 -26.13 -6.69
CA GLU A 806 69.61 -26.55 -8.05
C GLU A 806 69.72 -28.07 -8.19
N GLN A 807 68.74 -28.69 -8.85
CA GLN A 807 68.72 -30.12 -9.13
C GLN A 807 68.75 -30.37 -10.64
N THR A 808 69.61 -31.30 -11.06
CA THR A 808 69.73 -31.68 -12.47
C THR A 808 68.91 -32.93 -12.74
N ILE A 809 68.02 -32.85 -13.73
CA ILE A 809 67.10 -33.90 -14.16
C ILE A 809 67.43 -34.22 -15.62
N GLU A 810 67.70 -35.49 -15.92
CA GLU A 810 67.90 -35.96 -17.30
C GLU A 810 66.64 -36.69 -17.78
N LEU A 811 66.03 -36.15 -18.83
CA LEU A 811 64.91 -36.77 -19.53
C LEU A 811 65.43 -37.46 -20.80
N ALA A 812 65.32 -38.78 -20.82
CA ALA A 812 65.64 -39.62 -21.96
C ALA A 812 64.43 -39.72 -22.91
N PRO A 813 64.64 -40.14 -24.17
CA PRO A 813 63.55 -40.37 -25.12
C PRO A 813 62.49 -41.34 -24.58
N GLY A 814 61.24 -40.89 -24.55
CA GLY A 814 60.08 -41.60 -24.00
C GLY A 814 59.70 -41.20 -22.58
N ASP A 815 60.53 -40.42 -21.87
CA ASP A 815 60.20 -39.92 -20.53
C ASP A 815 59.15 -38.82 -20.58
N VAL A 816 58.35 -38.74 -19.51
CA VAL A 816 57.37 -37.67 -19.29
C VAL A 816 57.59 -37.05 -17.92
N LEU A 817 57.72 -35.72 -17.88
CA LEU A 817 57.74 -34.91 -16.67
C LEU A 817 56.37 -34.24 -16.51
N LEU A 818 55.68 -34.52 -15.41
CA LEU A 818 54.40 -33.94 -15.04
C LEU A 818 54.61 -32.96 -13.88
N CYS A 819 54.19 -31.72 -14.07
CA CYS A 819 54.16 -30.70 -13.02
C CYS A 819 52.71 -30.23 -12.85
N VAL A 820 52.25 -30.14 -11.59
CA VAL A 820 50.88 -29.74 -11.27
C VAL A 820 50.86 -28.76 -10.10
N THR A 821 49.86 -27.89 -10.07
CA THR A 821 49.53 -27.12 -8.86
C THR A 821 48.77 -27.98 -7.86
N ASP A 822 48.63 -27.45 -6.65
CA ASP A 822 48.03 -28.16 -5.52
C ASP A 822 46.53 -28.41 -5.70
N GLY A 823 45.79 -27.61 -6.47
CA GLY A 823 44.39 -27.92 -6.79
C GLY A 823 44.15 -29.25 -7.53
N VAL A 824 45.21 -29.87 -8.09
CA VAL A 824 45.18 -31.25 -8.58
C VAL A 824 45.32 -32.26 -7.43
N THR A 825 46.31 -32.08 -6.56
CA THR A 825 46.66 -33.05 -5.50
C THR A 825 45.72 -32.93 -4.29
N GLU A 826 45.26 -31.73 -3.97
CA GLU A 826 44.30 -31.39 -2.90
C GLU A 826 42.84 -31.67 -3.27
N ARG A 827 42.57 -32.23 -4.46
CA ARG A 827 41.21 -32.64 -4.85
C ARG A 827 40.66 -33.67 -3.87
N ARG A 828 39.51 -33.36 -3.25
CA ARG A 828 38.90 -34.15 -2.17
C ARG A 828 37.57 -34.80 -2.56
N GLU A 829 37.38 -36.03 -2.09
CA GLU A 829 36.10 -36.73 -1.97
C GLU A 829 35.92 -37.06 -0.47
N ASP A 830 34.97 -36.40 0.19
CA ASP A 830 34.80 -36.41 1.64
C ASP A 830 36.11 -36.09 2.40
N SER A 831 36.77 -37.09 2.98
CA SER A 831 38.02 -36.97 3.74
C SER A 831 39.25 -37.47 2.99
N ARG A 832 39.07 -38.05 1.79
CA ARG A 832 40.16 -38.59 0.96
C ARG A 832 40.63 -37.54 -0.03
N MET A 833 41.94 -37.32 -0.11
CA MET A 833 42.56 -36.50 -1.15
C MET A 833 43.08 -37.40 -2.27
N LEU A 834 43.17 -36.87 -3.50
CA LEU A 834 43.86 -37.55 -4.59
C LEU A 834 45.34 -37.78 -4.20
N GLY A 835 45.99 -36.74 -3.70
CA GLY A 835 47.36 -36.76 -3.21
C GLY A 835 48.41 -37.15 -4.26
N ASP A 836 49.67 -37.11 -3.85
CA ASP A 836 50.80 -37.44 -4.73
C ASP A 836 50.79 -38.92 -5.14
N ASP A 837 50.41 -39.82 -4.22
CA ASP A 837 50.32 -41.26 -4.49
C ASP A 837 49.24 -41.59 -5.53
N GLY A 838 48.05 -40.99 -5.41
CA GLY A 838 46.97 -41.18 -6.38
C GLY A 838 47.31 -40.58 -7.74
N LEU A 839 48.00 -39.43 -7.75
CA LEU A 839 48.50 -38.83 -8.99
C LEU A 839 49.56 -39.72 -9.66
N ALA A 840 50.47 -40.31 -8.89
CA ALA A 840 51.48 -41.25 -9.40
C ALA A 840 50.84 -42.52 -9.99
N GLU A 841 49.79 -43.07 -9.36
CA GLU A 841 49.02 -44.19 -9.89
C GLU A 841 48.35 -43.87 -11.24
N VAL A 842 47.80 -42.66 -11.39
CA VAL A 842 47.21 -42.19 -12.66
C VAL A 842 48.30 -42.04 -13.72
N LEU A 843 49.44 -41.44 -13.37
CA LEU A 843 50.54 -41.20 -14.30
C LEU A 843 51.19 -42.52 -14.77
N ALA A 844 51.30 -43.53 -13.91
CA ALA A 844 51.85 -44.85 -14.26
C ALA A 844 51.06 -45.54 -15.40
N GLN A 845 49.78 -45.19 -15.59
CA GLN A 845 48.93 -45.71 -16.66
C GLN A 845 49.07 -44.93 -17.99
N CYS A 846 49.94 -43.92 -18.04
CA CYS A 846 50.10 -43.02 -19.18
C CYS A 846 51.33 -43.34 -20.04
N THR A 847 51.91 -44.53 -19.90
CA THR A 847 53.11 -44.94 -20.66
C THR A 847 52.86 -44.90 -22.17
N GLY A 848 53.79 -44.27 -22.90
CA GLY A 848 53.71 -44.14 -24.37
C GLY A 848 52.69 -43.12 -24.89
N LEU A 849 51.96 -42.41 -24.02
CA LEU A 849 51.03 -41.36 -24.42
C LEU A 849 51.77 -40.06 -24.80
N THR A 850 51.14 -39.25 -25.67
CA THR A 850 51.52 -37.87 -25.97
C THR A 850 51.34 -36.97 -24.76
N ALA A 851 52.09 -35.87 -24.65
CA ALA A 851 51.96 -34.89 -23.56
C ALA A 851 50.49 -34.41 -23.42
N GLY A 852 49.83 -34.15 -24.55
CA GLY A 852 48.40 -33.78 -24.58
C GLY A 852 47.46 -34.85 -24.03
N ALA A 853 47.78 -36.13 -24.25
CA ALA A 853 46.97 -37.24 -23.76
C ALA A 853 47.22 -37.50 -22.27
N VAL A 854 48.45 -37.31 -21.79
CA VAL A 854 48.80 -37.33 -20.37
C VAL A 854 48.03 -36.25 -19.62
N ALA A 855 48.12 -34.99 -20.06
CA ALA A 855 47.43 -33.87 -19.42
C ALA A 855 45.90 -34.08 -19.38
N SER A 856 45.31 -34.53 -20.50
CA SER A 856 43.87 -34.86 -20.57
C SER A 856 43.48 -36.01 -19.64
N ARG A 857 44.35 -37.01 -19.46
CA ARG A 857 44.09 -38.17 -18.60
C ARG A 857 44.13 -37.79 -17.13
N VAL A 858 45.08 -36.94 -16.73
CA VAL A 858 45.18 -36.37 -15.38
C VAL A 858 43.98 -35.48 -15.09
N GLN A 859 43.63 -34.56 -16.01
CA GLN A 859 42.45 -33.69 -15.86
C GLN A 859 41.17 -34.52 -15.64
N ARG A 860 40.93 -35.54 -16.45
CA ARG A 860 39.78 -36.44 -16.26
C ARG A 860 39.83 -37.21 -14.95
N ALA A 861 41.01 -37.57 -14.46
CA ALA A 861 41.12 -38.23 -13.16
C ALA A 861 40.68 -37.30 -12.02
N VAL A 862 41.09 -36.03 -12.07
CA VAL A 862 40.69 -35.00 -11.09
C VAL A 862 39.18 -34.73 -11.13
N GLU A 863 38.59 -34.64 -12.33
CA GLU A 863 37.15 -34.46 -12.53
C GLU A 863 36.32 -35.63 -12.00
N ASN A 864 36.77 -36.86 -12.25
CA ASN A 864 36.04 -38.06 -11.81
C ASN A 864 36.27 -38.39 -10.33
N PHE A 865 37.23 -37.75 -9.67
CA PHE A 865 37.55 -38.03 -8.27
C PHE A 865 36.45 -37.58 -7.30
N ALA A 866 35.73 -36.51 -7.61
CA ALA A 866 34.60 -36.05 -6.79
C ALA A 866 33.50 -35.40 -7.64
N SER A 867 32.26 -35.50 -7.18
CA SER A 867 31.07 -35.07 -7.93
C SER A 867 30.81 -33.56 -7.93
N ASP A 868 31.33 -32.83 -6.94
CA ASP A 868 31.21 -31.37 -6.84
C ASP A 868 32.18 -30.65 -7.80
N ALA A 869 31.93 -29.39 -8.14
CA ALA A 869 32.88 -28.60 -8.93
C ALA A 869 34.24 -28.43 -8.21
N PRO A 870 35.36 -28.21 -8.94
CA PRO A 870 36.65 -27.92 -8.33
C PRO A 870 36.57 -26.69 -7.42
N SER A 871 37.09 -26.83 -6.21
CA SER A 871 37.13 -25.75 -5.22
C SER A 871 38.31 -24.81 -5.39
N ASP A 872 39.35 -25.25 -6.11
CA ASP A 872 40.60 -24.50 -6.33
C ASP A 872 41.08 -24.60 -7.78
N ASP A 873 41.86 -23.61 -8.21
CA ASP A 873 42.41 -23.56 -9.56
C ASP A 873 43.31 -24.76 -9.80
N MET A 874 43.48 -25.13 -11.07
CA MET A 874 44.44 -26.17 -11.43
C MET A 874 45.21 -25.81 -12.68
N ALA A 875 46.52 -26.00 -12.61
CA ALA A 875 47.43 -26.00 -13.73
C ALA A 875 48.11 -27.37 -13.85
N ILE A 876 48.14 -27.92 -15.06
CA ILE A 876 48.81 -29.18 -15.39
C ILE A 876 49.76 -28.88 -16.55
N LEU A 877 51.06 -29.02 -16.31
CA LEU A 877 52.12 -28.93 -17.32
C LEU A 877 52.71 -30.31 -17.55
N ALA A 878 52.56 -30.84 -18.77
CA ALA A 878 53.14 -32.12 -19.17
C ALA A 878 54.22 -31.88 -20.23
N MET A 879 55.42 -32.38 -19.99
CA MET A 879 56.55 -32.33 -20.92
C MET A 879 56.99 -33.74 -21.25
N ARG A 880 57.06 -34.08 -22.54
CA ARG A 880 57.48 -35.40 -23.01
C ARG A 880 58.65 -35.28 -23.98
N ILE A 881 59.61 -36.19 -23.86
CA ILE A 881 60.66 -36.34 -24.86
C ILE A 881 60.20 -37.40 -25.88
N PRO A 882 59.87 -37.04 -27.13
CA PRO A 882 59.48 -38.02 -28.14
C PRO A 882 60.64 -38.97 -28.43
N GLN A 883 60.32 -40.23 -28.72
CA GLN A 883 61.32 -41.16 -29.25
C GLN A 883 61.69 -40.74 -30.68
N PRO A 884 62.98 -40.76 -31.05
CA PRO A 884 63.38 -40.53 -32.43
C PRO A 884 62.76 -41.63 -33.32
N ASP A 885 62.05 -41.22 -34.37
CA ASP A 885 61.44 -42.10 -35.38
C ASP A 885 62.46 -42.99 -36.11
#